data_AF-A0A0J1H592-F1
#
_entry.id   AF-A0A0J1H592-F1
#
_cell.length_a   1.000
_cell.length_b   1.000
_cell.length_c   1.000
_cell.angle_alpha   90.00
_cell.angle_beta   90.00
_cell.angle_gamma   90.00
#
_symmetry.space_group_name_H-M   'P 1'
#
loop_
_entity.id
_entity.type
_entity.pdbx_description
1 polymer ?
#
loop_
_entity_poly.entity_id
_entity_poly.type
_entity_poly.pdbx_seq_one_letter_code
_entity_poly.pdbx_strand_id
1 'polypeptide(L)'
;MGKCSTSPFKESLYVKGTFNGWGDDTPMVYVGEGVYQAVVCLSADSHNFKISDQQGTEALCFAADKYKAVNCYLGEMQRLIPAKGIGNDLVFDAPETGLYTIAFSVHGKKYELTVTQGGDMDDCEPTRSPFRADFNVRGGSDKLMGKGRNVLEPEVLFEKLAIRNTQSVPYVFGDNIDGYYDGRTHAFVAAGKYRHKQGWYLGTYASFVDGCLNNKEQASHADLLPYGVTHSYCQGGSQATETMMLISGERSGRRSAAIQVTSSTPAELAILPQLNLAIDASTVSLFEYGVVYALSSELRQPGTPSFIALCADKPFNFEEMTFTKRPELKDTVFLSGHHVKPYLCTKSKETSFTLYLAFAETQADAEAQARQLVELDGVICHQQQVYNMLTHSYLWTSDLEYNRALMWAKAAGKVFVSHEYGMGIWAGLPWFKDCWGRDSFIALPGITLVNGDFHDAKAIIDNFSAMQLVDESSVNYGRIPNRVTSLTNMIYNTTDGTPWMVREVWDYLRYSGDIDYAKAIYPVVQTYIDGIEKYYLDSYGLMTHRDPDTWMDAKLEGRIPWSARGNRANDIQALWYTSLLVAVELAKLNADPANAERYLKMAEQVKQSFELLFWDQGQQVLADRLYDDGCRDLQNRSNQLMTLTVPFDGSLLDRQLGAKVVKHAVSSLLFPWGITSLAQDDPIFHPFHANREEYHKDAAYHNGTIWGWNAGFTVSSLIRYGYSDFAYQLTQNLADQILHIGHRGTMSENLDAFLNSDGERTTSGTYAQAWSVSEFTRNGYQDYLGFSPQLLERKVTLSPCMPSAWHEVQAELRFGRNNQLNLQYQYRNGKQTYQLSYLKPDDVGICVVLTAANKSKHQLELAPQQLPAVVVFDPEAIYATVDGVKVPLDCVQASFVAEIGELTFAQPDYHRQHEMLAGRHILQEAIQSAGLESAVD
;
A
#
# COMPACT_ATOMS: atom_id res chain seq x y z
N MET A 1 50.60 -3.75 26.83
CA MET A 1 50.01 -2.90 25.77
C MET A 1 48.62 -2.53 26.23
N GLY A 2 48.34 -1.23 26.35
CA GLY A 2 47.11 -0.72 26.97
C GLY A 2 45.86 -1.08 26.15
N LYS A 3 44.82 -1.52 26.86
CA LYS A 3 43.48 -1.71 26.30
C LYS A 3 43.01 -0.39 25.68
N CYS A 4 42.73 -0.39 24.38
CA CYS A 4 42.18 0.79 23.72
C CYS A 4 40.75 1.00 24.21
N SER A 5 40.53 1.96 25.11
CA SER A 5 39.21 2.30 25.65
C SER A 5 38.35 3.14 24.69
N THR A 6 38.89 3.53 23.53
CA THR A 6 38.20 4.35 22.54
C THR A 6 37.60 3.49 21.43
N SER A 7 36.32 3.69 21.16
CA SER A 7 35.56 3.10 20.04
C SER A 7 36.27 3.35 18.69
N PRO A 8 36.41 2.32 17.82
CA PRO A 8 36.96 2.46 16.46
C PRO A 8 36.26 3.51 15.58
N PHE A 9 34.95 3.68 15.73
CA PHE A 9 34.12 4.65 15.01
C PHE A 9 33.56 5.71 15.95
N LYS A 10 33.37 6.93 15.44
CA LYS A 10 32.75 8.03 16.22
C LYS A 10 31.23 7.97 16.13
N GLU A 11 30.74 7.55 14.98
CA GLU A 11 29.34 7.34 14.65
C GLU A 11 28.80 6.12 15.38
N SER A 12 27.50 6.14 15.72
CA SER A 12 26.82 4.97 16.24
C SER A 12 26.58 3.96 15.11
N LEU A 13 26.85 2.69 15.38
CA LEU A 13 26.53 1.59 14.48
C LEU A 13 25.24 0.91 14.94
N TYR A 14 24.47 0.41 13.99
CA TYR A 14 23.20 -0.24 14.19
C TYR A 14 23.18 -1.56 13.45
N VAL A 15 22.53 -2.57 14.04
CA VAL A 15 22.11 -3.75 13.28
C VAL A 15 20.78 -3.39 12.62
N LYS A 16 20.72 -3.33 11.30
CA LYS A 16 19.52 -2.97 10.53
C LYS A 16 19.06 -4.20 9.77
N GLY A 17 17.81 -4.62 9.92
CA GLY A 17 17.32 -5.83 9.27
C GLY A 17 15.81 -5.99 9.24
N THR A 18 15.37 -7.09 8.66
CA THR A 18 13.96 -7.49 8.53
C THR A 18 13.20 -7.47 9.87
N PHE A 19 13.82 -7.97 10.95
CA PHE A 19 13.25 -7.97 12.32
C PHE A 19 13.06 -6.58 12.95
N ASN A 20 13.62 -5.53 12.34
CA ASN A 20 13.50 -4.17 12.83
C ASN A 20 13.08 -3.16 11.76
N GLY A 21 12.71 -3.65 10.57
CA GLY A 21 12.27 -2.79 9.46
C GLY A 21 13.39 -1.90 8.91
N TRP A 22 14.66 -2.33 9.09
CA TRP A 22 15.86 -1.62 8.65
C TRP A 22 16.06 -0.24 9.29
N GLY A 23 15.45 -0.04 10.46
CA GLY A 23 15.55 1.19 11.25
C GLY A 23 16.80 1.25 12.12
N ASP A 24 16.90 2.33 12.88
CA ASP A 24 17.99 2.60 13.84
C ASP A 24 17.69 2.08 15.25
N ASP A 25 16.72 1.18 15.39
CA ASP A 25 16.16 0.72 16.67
C ASP A 25 16.95 -0.43 17.31
N THR A 26 18.12 -0.78 16.77
CA THR A 26 19.03 -1.78 17.34
C THR A 26 20.46 -1.25 17.34
N PRO A 27 20.77 -0.24 18.17
CA PRO A 27 22.13 0.29 18.29
C PRO A 27 23.08 -0.76 18.85
N MET A 28 24.31 -0.77 18.35
CA MET A 28 25.38 -1.61 18.87
C MET A 28 26.14 -0.87 19.98
N VAL A 29 26.33 -1.55 21.12
CA VAL A 29 27.08 -1.06 22.27
C VAL A 29 28.55 -1.44 22.11
N TYR A 30 29.46 -0.49 22.25
CA TYR A 30 30.91 -0.77 22.28
C TYR A 30 31.30 -1.41 23.62
N VAL A 31 31.75 -2.66 23.61
CA VAL A 31 32.09 -3.43 24.81
C VAL A 31 33.61 -3.50 25.07
N GLY A 32 34.41 -2.83 24.24
CA GLY A 32 35.87 -2.78 24.37
C GLY A 32 36.60 -3.66 23.35
N GLU A 33 37.92 -3.49 23.27
CA GLU A 33 38.81 -4.28 22.41
C GLU A 33 38.42 -4.28 20.91
N GLY A 34 37.79 -3.21 20.44
CA GLY A 34 37.34 -3.11 19.04
C GLY A 34 36.02 -3.85 18.75
N VAL A 35 35.31 -4.33 19.77
CA VAL A 35 34.07 -5.11 19.63
C VAL A 35 32.84 -4.26 19.94
N TYR A 36 31.86 -4.32 19.05
CA TYR A 36 30.51 -3.82 19.24
C TYR A 36 29.54 -4.99 19.38
N GLN A 37 28.50 -4.87 20.21
CA GLN A 37 27.50 -5.90 20.42
C GLN A 37 26.09 -5.34 20.37
N ALA A 38 25.17 -6.10 19.81
CA ALA A 38 23.74 -5.89 19.96
C ALA A 38 23.06 -7.22 20.26
N VAL A 39 22.04 -7.21 21.13
CA VAL A 39 21.19 -8.37 21.40
C VAL A 39 19.86 -8.16 20.67
N VAL A 40 19.48 -9.16 19.88
CA VAL A 40 18.23 -9.17 19.12
C VAL A 40 17.41 -10.39 19.47
N CYS A 41 16.08 -10.25 19.47
CA CYS A 41 15.16 -11.37 19.60
C CYS A 41 14.66 -11.74 18.21
N LEU A 42 14.92 -12.98 17.80
CA LEU A 42 14.61 -13.49 16.47
C LEU A 42 13.66 -14.68 16.58
N SER A 43 12.65 -14.73 15.70
CA SER A 43 11.84 -15.92 15.49
C SER A 43 12.65 -16.98 14.74
N ALA A 44 12.28 -18.26 14.88
CA ALA A 44 12.84 -19.38 14.10
C ALA A 44 12.50 -19.24 12.60
N ASP A 45 13.22 -18.36 11.91
CA ASP A 45 13.00 -17.94 10.52
C ASP A 45 14.30 -17.37 9.94
N SER A 46 14.27 -17.05 8.65
CA SER A 46 15.36 -16.37 7.95
C SER A 46 15.29 -14.86 8.14
N HIS A 47 16.38 -14.25 8.60
CA HIS A 47 16.47 -12.81 8.86
C HIS A 47 17.57 -12.17 8.02
N ASN A 48 17.19 -11.23 7.15
CA ASN A 48 18.13 -10.39 6.42
C ASN A 48 18.52 -9.17 7.26
N PHE A 49 19.81 -8.82 7.32
CA PHE A 49 20.32 -7.65 8.04
C PHE A 49 21.67 -7.13 7.53
N LYS A 50 22.09 -5.96 8.03
CA LYS A 50 23.41 -5.34 7.85
C LYS A 50 23.84 -4.62 9.12
N ILE A 51 25.13 -4.29 9.18
CA ILE A 51 25.63 -3.32 10.16
C ILE A 51 25.86 -2.00 9.44
N SER A 52 25.21 -0.95 9.91
CA SER A 52 25.32 0.37 9.29
C SER A 52 25.22 1.50 10.29
N ASP A 53 25.77 2.67 9.96
CA ASP A 53 25.42 3.93 10.62
C ASP A 53 23.98 4.38 10.27
N GLN A 54 23.53 5.46 10.91
CA GLN A 54 22.20 6.05 10.71
C GLN A 54 21.92 6.37 9.23
N GLN A 55 22.91 6.92 8.52
CA GLN A 55 22.74 7.45 7.16
C GLN A 55 22.96 6.41 6.06
N GLY A 56 23.38 5.19 6.40
CA GLY A 56 23.75 4.21 5.38
C GLY A 56 24.95 4.67 4.56
N THR A 57 25.94 5.29 5.20
CA THR A 57 27.16 5.79 4.57
C THR A 57 27.98 4.60 4.08
N GLU A 58 28.47 4.63 2.84
CA GLU A 58 29.17 3.49 2.24
C GLU A 58 30.37 3.00 3.05
N ALA A 59 31.14 3.92 3.64
CA ALA A 59 32.28 3.59 4.49
C ALA A 59 31.90 2.93 5.84
N LEU A 60 30.64 3.05 6.25
CA LEU A 60 30.10 2.56 7.52
C LEU A 60 28.95 1.58 7.31
N CYS A 61 28.74 1.08 6.09
CA CYS A 61 27.76 0.07 5.75
C CYS A 61 28.49 -1.22 5.40
N PHE A 62 28.29 -2.27 6.20
CA PHE A 62 29.08 -3.49 6.10
C PHE A 62 28.23 -4.67 5.63
N ALA A 63 28.73 -5.36 4.61
CA ALA A 63 28.16 -6.58 4.04
C ALA A 63 29.26 -7.62 3.80
N ALA A 64 28.89 -8.88 3.53
CA ALA A 64 29.87 -9.92 3.21
C ALA A 64 30.28 -9.93 1.72
N ASP A 65 29.45 -9.35 0.84
CA ASP A 65 29.68 -9.25 -0.61
C ASP A 65 29.16 -7.89 -1.12
N LYS A 66 29.65 -7.45 -2.29
CA LYS A 66 29.26 -6.17 -2.88
C LYS A 66 27.88 -6.23 -3.55
N TYR A 67 27.45 -7.39 -4.05
CA TYR A 67 26.29 -7.49 -4.92
C TYR A 67 25.23 -8.51 -4.49
N LYS A 68 25.58 -9.50 -3.68
CA LYS A 68 24.66 -10.59 -3.30
C LYS A 68 24.55 -10.81 -1.81
N ALA A 69 23.43 -11.39 -1.40
CA ALA A 69 23.22 -11.78 -0.02
C ALA A 69 24.13 -12.97 0.35
N VAL A 70 24.52 -13.06 1.62
CA VAL A 70 25.42 -14.11 2.12
C VAL A 70 24.91 -14.65 3.45
N ASN A 71 24.79 -15.98 3.53
CA ASN A 71 24.38 -16.66 4.75
C ASN A 71 25.49 -16.58 5.82
N CYS A 72 25.07 -16.24 7.03
CA CYS A 72 25.84 -16.29 8.27
C CYS A 72 25.36 -17.48 9.09
N TYR A 73 26.26 -18.17 9.78
CA TYR A 73 25.93 -19.34 10.59
C TYR A 73 26.23 -19.11 12.07
N LEU A 74 25.44 -19.78 12.92
CA LEU A 74 25.54 -19.64 14.38
C LEU A 74 26.93 -20.04 14.88
N GLY A 75 27.58 -19.14 15.61
CA GLY A 75 28.91 -19.33 16.18
C GLY A 75 30.07 -19.23 15.19
N GLU A 76 29.79 -19.11 13.89
CA GLU A 76 30.81 -18.98 12.84
C GLU A 76 31.17 -17.52 12.59
N MET A 77 32.44 -17.27 12.28
CA MET A 77 32.93 -15.93 11.93
C MET A 77 32.66 -15.65 10.45
N GLN A 78 31.99 -14.54 10.18
CA GLN A 78 31.75 -14.00 8.85
C GLN A 78 32.62 -12.75 8.62
N ARG A 79 33.40 -12.74 7.54
CA ARG A 79 34.16 -11.55 7.13
C ARG A 79 33.25 -10.55 6.43
N LEU A 80 33.40 -9.27 6.75
CA LEU A 80 32.66 -8.17 6.14
C LEU A 80 33.59 -7.20 5.39
N ILE A 81 32.99 -6.45 4.47
CA ILE A 81 33.58 -5.36 3.69
C ILE A 81 32.64 -4.14 3.74
N PRO A 82 33.18 -2.90 3.65
CA PRO A 82 32.35 -1.72 3.39
C PRO A 82 31.71 -1.86 2.00
N ALA A 83 30.39 -1.97 1.94
CA ALA A 83 29.64 -2.08 0.69
C ALA A 83 28.18 -1.63 0.90
N LYS A 84 27.78 -0.59 0.16
CA LYS A 84 26.38 -0.15 0.08
C LYS A 84 25.71 -0.81 -1.13
N GLY A 85 24.47 -1.26 -0.95
CA GLY A 85 23.69 -1.90 -2.00
C GLY A 85 22.36 -2.41 -1.46
N ILE A 86 21.40 -2.63 -2.35
CA ILE A 86 20.16 -3.35 -2.05
C ILE A 86 20.39 -4.80 -2.50
N GLY A 87 20.03 -5.79 -1.68
CA GLY A 87 20.16 -7.21 -2.05
C GLY A 87 21.51 -7.87 -1.71
N ASN A 88 22.48 -7.13 -1.17
CA ASN A 88 23.73 -7.68 -0.62
C ASN A 88 23.71 -7.85 0.91
N ASP A 89 22.59 -8.35 1.44
CA ASP A 89 22.34 -8.45 2.88
C ASP A 89 23.00 -9.68 3.51
N LEU A 90 23.26 -9.63 4.82
CA LEU A 90 23.62 -10.81 5.59
C LEU A 90 22.33 -11.57 5.90
N VAL A 91 22.31 -12.88 5.67
CA VAL A 91 21.14 -13.73 5.94
C VAL A 91 21.46 -14.63 7.13
N PHE A 92 20.61 -14.65 8.14
CA PHE A 92 20.78 -15.53 9.29
C PHE A 92 19.49 -16.34 9.52
N ASP A 93 19.60 -17.66 9.38
CA ASP A 93 18.54 -18.60 9.70
C ASP A 93 18.61 -18.95 11.18
N ALA A 94 17.73 -18.34 11.98
CA ALA A 94 17.69 -18.60 13.42
C ALA A 94 17.15 -20.02 13.68
N PRO A 95 17.92 -20.93 14.31
CA PRO A 95 17.50 -22.32 14.49
C PRO A 95 16.30 -22.49 15.42
N GLU A 96 16.16 -21.59 16.40
CA GLU A 96 15.01 -21.54 17.29
C GLU A 96 14.64 -20.09 17.66
N THR A 97 13.40 -19.88 18.07
CA THR A 97 12.96 -18.56 18.54
C THR A 97 13.67 -18.24 19.84
N GLY A 98 14.33 -17.09 19.91
CA GLY A 98 15.09 -16.72 21.09
C GLY A 98 15.95 -15.49 20.89
N LEU A 99 16.86 -15.28 21.84
CA LEU A 99 17.79 -14.15 21.82
C LEU A 99 19.10 -14.54 21.16
N TYR A 100 19.67 -13.60 20.41
CA TYR A 100 20.93 -13.74 19.70
C TYR A 100 21.78 -12.49 19.93
N THR A 101 23.05 -12.70 20.21
CA THR A 101 24.06 -11.64 20.30
C THR A 101 24.78 -11.54 18.97
N ILE A 102 24.73 -10.37 18.36
CA ILE A 102 25.46 -10.02 17.14
C ILE A 102 26.70 -9.23 17.58
N ALA A 103 27.87 -9.82 17.41
CA ALA A 103 29.15 -9.21 17.74
C ALA A 103 29.89 -8.79 16.47
N PHE A 104 30.32 -7.53 16.42
CA PHE A 104 31.07 -6.94 15.32
C PHE A 104 32.45 -6.48 15.79
N SER A 105 33.49 -7.14 15.29
CA SER A 105 34.88 -6.93 15.68
C SER A 105 35.62 -6.12 14.61
N VAL A 106 36.29 -5.07 15.05
CA VAL A 106 37.02 -4.13 14.20
C VAL A 106 38.48 -4.05 14.63
N HIS A 107 39.36 -4.62 13.81
CA HIS A 107 40.79 -4.61 14.04
C HIS A 107 41.54 -4.07 12.81
N GLY A 108 41.81 -2.76 12.80
CA GLY A 108 42.40 -2.08 11.64
C GLY A 108 41.39 -2.02 10.49
N LYS A 109 41.71 -2.68 9.35
CA LYS A 109 40.80 -2.82 8.19
C LYS A 109 40.15 -4.20 8.09
N LYS A 110 40.13 -4.96 9.20
CA LYS A 110 39.43 -6.25 9.30
C LYS A 110 38.12 -6.03 10.04
N TYR A 111 37.03 -6.43 9.38
CA TYR A 111 35.67 -6.34 9.87
C TYR A 111 35.13 -7.77 9.93
N GLU A 112 34.79 -8.24 11.13
CA GLU A 112 34.40 -9.62 11.37
C GLU A 112 33.11 -9.63 12.21
N LEU A 113 32.21 -10.55 11.89
CA LEU A 113 30.90 -10.69 12.50
C LEU A 113 30.76 -12.10 13.06
N THR A 114 30.18 -12.22 14.26
CA THR A 114 29.74 -13.51 14.81
C THR A 114 28.34 -13.36 15.37
N VAL A 115 27.47 -14.32 15.10
CA VAL A 115 26.15 -14.43 15.73
C VAL A 115 26.19 -15.59 16.72
N THR A 116 25.90 -15.35 17.99
CA THR A 116 25.86 -16.39 19.04
C THR A 116 24.48 -16.41 19.68
N GLN A 117 24.04 -17.60 20.10
CA GLN A 117 22.77 -17.73 20.82
C GLN A 117 22.91 -17.19 22.24
N GLY A 118 21.87 -16.49 22.71
CA GLY A 118 21.81 -15.84 24.02
C GLY A 118 22.20 -14.36 24.00
N GLY A 119 22.22 -13.77 25.18
CA GLY A 119 22.57 -12.37 25.48
C GLY A 119 22.32 -12.11 26.97
N ASP A 120 23.06 -11.19 27.60
CA ASP A 120 22.88 -10.88 29.03
C ASP A 120 21.53 -10.20 29.25
N MET A 121 20.72 -10.78 30.14
CA MET A 121 19.27 -10.57 30.29
C MET A 121 18.83 -10.71 31.74
N ASP A 122 19.76 -10.57 32.68
CA ASP A 122 19.37 -10.40 34.06
C ASP A 122 18.53 -9.12 34.17
N ASP A 123 17.58 -9.09 35.11
CA ASP A 123 16.89 -7.85 35.43
C ASP A 123 17.98 -6.83 35.75
N CYS A 124 18.06 -5.77 34.95
CA CYS A 124 18.93 -4.66 35.29
C CYS A 124 18.39 -4.10 36.60
N GLU A 125 19.15 -4.17 37.70
CA GLU A 125 18.72 -3.58 38.95
C GLU A 125 18.52 -2.08 38.72
N PRO A 126 17.28 -1.59 38.70
CA PRO A 126 17.04 -0.22 38.34
C PRO A 126 17.65 0.69 39.40
N THR A 127 18.18 1.82 38.96
CA THR A 127 18.70 2.85 39.87
C THR A 127 17.62 3.47 40.76
N ARG A 128 16.34 3.21 40.44
CA ARG A 128 15.15 3.60 41.21
C ARG A 128 14.31 2.38 41.58
N SER A 129 13.58 2.46 42.70
CA SER A 129 12.64 1.40 43.05
C SER A 129 11.50 1.26 42.02
N PRO A 130 11.03 0.02 41.73
CA PRO A 130 9.87 -0.21 40.88
C PRO A 130 8.64 0.55 41.39
N PHE A 131 7.94 1.21 40.47
CA PHE A 131 6.82 2.05 40.79
C PHE A 131 5.53 1.25 40.98
N ARG A 132 4.69 1.65 41.95
CA ARG A 132 3.36 1.06 42.22
C ARG A 132 2.34 2.14 42.51
N ALA A 133 1.12 1.95 41.99
CA ALA A 133 0.02 2.88 42.21
C ALA A 133 -1.34 2.22 42.05
N ASP A 134 -2.36 2.92 42.52
CA ASP A 134 -3.73 2.48 42.59
C ASP A 134 -4.63 3.52 41.92
N PHE A 135 -5.46 3.08 40.98
CA PHE A 135 -6.34 3.96 40.22
C PHE A 135 -7.81 3.55 40.37
N ASN A 136 -8.69 4.54 40.50
CA ASN A 136 -10.13 4.35 40.55
C ASN A 136 -10.77 5.11 39.40
N VAL A 137 -10.61 4.56 38.20
CA VAL A 137 -11.04 5.14 36.94
C VAL A 137 -12.24 4.36 36.41
N ARG A 138 -13.15 5.03 35.71
CA ARG A 138 -14.25 4.39 34.98
C ARG A 138 -14.32 5.00 33.59
N GLY A 139 -14.17 4.17 32.57
CA GLY A 139 -14.32 4.57 31.18
C GLY A 139 -15.76 4.82 30.80
N GLY A 140 -15.92 5.51 29.67
CA GLY A 140 -17.18 5.58 28.94
C GLY A 140 -17.67 4.19 28.53
N SER A 141 -18.94 4.13 28.13
CA SER A 141 -19.53 2.93 27.55
C SER A 141 -20.40 3.40 26.39
N ASP A 142 -19.79 3.42 25.20
CA ASP A 142 -20.48 3.73 23.97
C ASP A 142 -20.86 2.45 23.23
N LYS A 143 -21.58 2.61 22.11
CA LYS A 143 -21.98 1.51 21.24
C LYS A 143 -21.73 1.87 19.80
N LEU A 144 -21.40 0.87 18.99
CA LEU A 144 -21.32 1.05 17.55
C LEU A 144 -22.69 1.40 16.97
N MET A 145 -22.70 2.39 16.10
CA MET A 145 -23.88 2.91 15.43
C MET A 145 -23.79 2.56 13.93
N GLY A 146 -24.74 1.75 13.47
CA GLY A 146 -24.92 1.46 12.05
C GLY A 146 -25.46 2.65 11.28
N LYS A 147 -25.21 2.67 9.96
CA LYS A 147 -25.81 3.67 9.05
C LYS A 147 -27.25 3.31 8.64
N GLY A 148 -27.68 2.06 8.90
CA GLY A 148 -28.94 1.50 8.44
C GLY A 148 -29.03 1.37 6.91
N ARG A 149 -30.25 1.15 6.39
CA ARG A 149 -30.56 1.04 4.95
C ARG A 149 -29.85 -0.13 4.25
N ASN A 150 -28.99 0.17 3.27
CA ASN A 150 -28.31 -0.79 2.40
C ASN A 150 -26.92 -1.18 2.93
N VAL A 151 -26.50 -0.67 4.09
CA VAL A 151 -25.20 -0.95 4.69
C VAL A 151 -25.38 -1.93 5.84
N LEU A 152 -24.55 -2.97 5.90
CA LEU A 152 -24.57 -3.92 7.00
C LEU A 152 -24.34 -3.25 8.35
N GLU A 153 -24.99 -3.77 9.39
CA GLU A 153 -24.74 -3.35 10.77
C GLU A 153 -23.28 -3.62 11.17
N PRO A 154 -22.66 -2.76 12.00
CA PRO A 154 -21.22 -2.80 12.26
C PRO A 154 -20.69 -4.17 12.70
N GLU A 155 -21.36 -4.82 13.65
CA GLU A 155 -20.95 -6.15 14.16
C GLU A 155 -20.98 -7.22 13.06
N VAL A 156 -22.05 -7.22 12.24
CA VAL A 156 -22.20 -8.17 11.13
C VAL A 156 -21.18 -7.88 10.02
N LEU A 157 -20.89 -6.62 9.76
CA LEU A 157 -19.85 -6.23 8.80
C LEU A 157 -18.50 -6.76 9.27
N PHE A 158 -18.08 -6.42 10.49
CA PHE A 158 -16.77 -6.84 11.00
C PHE A 158 -16.63 -8.36 11.10
N GLU A 159 -17.67 -9.09 11.48
CA GLU A 159 -17.68 -10.56 11.43
C GLU A 159 -17.42 -11.09 10.02
N LYS A 160 -18.09 -10.53 9.00
CA LYS A 160 -17.88 -10.90 7.59
C LYS A 160 -16.51 -10.51 7.06
N LEU A 161 -15.89 -9.48 7.65
CA LEU A 161 -14.57 -8.99 7.27
C LEU A 161 -13.43 -9.73 7.97
N ALA A 162 -13.69 -10.53 9.01
CA ALA A 162 -12.67 -11.25 9.73
C ALA A 162 -11.87 -12.20 8.82
N ILE A 163 -10.54 -12.06 8.82
CA ILE A 163 -9.63 -13.06 8.24
C ILE A 163 -9.19 -13.97 9.38
N ARG A 164 -9.87 -15.12 9.51
CA ARG A 164 -9.61 -16.11 10.55
C ARG A 164 -8.45 -17.01 10.17
N ASN A 165 -7.47 -17.15 11.05
CA ASN A 165 -6.29 -17.98 10.86
C ASN A 165 -6.05 -18.86 12.08
N THR A 166 -5.67 -20.12 11.87
CA THR A 166 -5.26 -21.05 12.94
C THR A 166 -3.74 -21.25 13.00
N GLN A 167 -3.00 -20.52 12.15
CA GLN A 167 -1.55 -20.56 12.04
C GLN A 167 -1.00 -19.14 12.08
N SER A 168 0.30 -19.00 12.35
CA SER A 168 0.98 -17.71 12.37
C SER A 168 1.00 -17.08 10.98
N VAL A 169 0.34 -15.93 10.86
CA VAL A 169 0.32 -15.12 9.63
C VAL A 169 0.77 -13.69 9.93
N PRO A 170 1.48 -13.03 8.99
CA PRO A 170 1.90 -11.65 9.15
C PRO A 170 0.76 -10.66 8.85
N TYR A 171 0.82 -9.49 9.47
CA TYR A 171 -0.17 -8.41 9.34
C TYR A 171 0.46 -7.04 9.56
N VAL A 172 -0.24 -5.98 9.14
CA VAL A 172 0.18 -4.60 9.33
C VAL A 172 -1.02 -3.65 9.50
N PHE A 173 -0.88 -2.66 10.39
CA PHE A 173 -1.83 -1.56 10.60
C PHE A 173 -1.08 -0.22 10.59
N GLY A 174 -1.69 0.84 10.05
CA GLY A 174 -1.12 2.20 10.07
C GLY A 174 -1.71 3.08 11.15
N ASP A 175 -0.94 4.07 11.62
CA ASP A 175 -1.47 5.14 12.48
C ASP A 175 -1.96 6.36 11.69
N ASN A 176 -1.75 6.40 10.37
CA ASN A 176 -2.12 7.52 9.49
C ASN A 176 -1.47 8.86 9.85
N ILE A 177 -0.29 8.81 10.46
CA ILE A 177 0.55 9.98 10.75
C ILE A 177 1.93 9.74 10.15
N ASP A 178 2.74 8.92 10.82
CA ASP A 178 4.13 8.60 10.47
C ASP A 178 4.55 7.19 10.91
N GLY A 179 3.61 6.36 11.35
CA GLY A 179 3.88 5.06 11.91
C GLY A 179 2.95 3.93 11.49
N TYR A 180 3.39 2.71 11.79
CA TYR A 180 2.66 1.47 11.52
C TYR A 180 3.06 0.40 12.54
N TYR A 181 2.18 -0.56 12.75
CA TYR A 181 2.37 -1.75 13.57
C TYR A 181 2.29 -2.97 12.67
N ASP A 182 3.42 -3.58 12.35
CA ASP A 182 3.49 -4.89 11.67
C ASP A 182 3.98 -5.97 12.63
N GLY A 183 3.46 -7.17 12.46
CA GLY A 183 3.74 -8.32 13.32
C GLY A 183 3.17 -9.62 12.78
N ARG A 184 3.26 -10.68 13.59
CA ARG A 184 2.72 -12.01 13.29
C ARG A 184 1.74 -12.48 14.35
N THR A 185 0.70 -13.20 13.94
CA THR A 185 -0.21 -13.88 14.87
C THR A 185 0.45 -15.14 15.47
N HIS A 186 -0.12 -15.68 16.55
CA HIS A 186 0.33 -16.93 17.20
C HIS A 186 1.82 -16.94 17.60
N ALA A 187 2.37 -15.78 17.97
CA ALA A 187 3.76 -15.65 18.39
C ALA A 187 3.91 -14.51 19.40
N PHE A 188 4.91 -14.56 20.27
CA PHE A 188 5.37 -13.41 21.08
C PHE A 188 6.57 -12.70 20.46
N VAL A 189 7.42 -13.43 19.75
CA VAL A 189 8.56 -12.88 19.00
C VAL A 189 8.11 -12.48 17.60
N ALA A 190 8.50 -11.29 17.16
CA ALA A 190 7.94 -10.64 15.97
C ALA A 190 6.40 -10.47 16.02
N ALA A 191 5.79 -10.51 17.22
CA ALA A 191 4.34 -10.36 17.42
C ALA A 191 3.81 -8.97 17.07
N GLY A 192 4.70 -7.97 17.12
CA GLY A 192 4.52 -6.69 16.46
C GLY A 192 5.36 -5.58 17.08
N LYS A 193 5.63 -4.53 16.30
CA LYS A 193 6.30 -3.31 16.78
C LYS A 193 5.65 -2.09 16.15
N TYR A 194 5.21 -1.15 16.99
CA TYR A 194 4.73 0.15 16.56
C TYR A 194 5.92 1.03 16.20
N ARG A 195 6.22 1.10 14.90
CA ARG A 195 7.29 1.95 14.38
C ARG A 195 6.74 3.32 14.03
N HIS A 196 7.47 4.35 14.39
CA HIS A 196 7.29 5.74 13.96
C HIS A 196 8.65 6.26 13.45
N LYS A 197 8.72 7.56 13.09
CA LYS A 197 9.91 8.15 12.45
C LYS A 197 11.26 7.94 13.18
N GLN A 198 11.27 7.70 14.49
CA GLN A 198 12.49 7.57 15.31
C GLN A 198 12.69 6.18 15.95
N GLY A 199 12.00 5.15 15.46
CA GLY A 199 12.10 3.80 16.00
C GLY A 199 10.74 3.29 16.49
N TRP A 200 10.72 2.56 17.60
CA TRP A 200 9.49 2.00 18.16
C TRP A 200 9.47 2.11 19.68
N TYR A 201 8.27 2.29 20.24
CA TYR A 201 8.05 2.30 21.68
C TYR A 201 7.16 1.18 22.18
N LEU A 202 6.24 0.66 21.36
CA LEU A 202 5.34 -0.43 21.73
C LEU A 202 5.69 -1.67 20.91
N GLY A 203 6.01 -2.77 21.59
CA GLY A 203 6.31 -4.06 20.98
C GLY A 203 5.15 -5.05 21.10
N THR A 204 5.49 -6.27 21.53
CA THR A 204 4.50 -7.30 21.90
C THR A 204 3.79 -6.93 23.21
N TYR A 205 2.87 -7.79 23.66
CA TYR A 205 2.17 -7.63 24.93
C TYR A 205 1.74 -8.99 25.48
N ALA A 206 1.58 -9.05 26.79
CA ALA A 206 0.98 -10.17 27.51
C ALA A 206 -0.37 -9.77 28.10
N SER A 207 -1.33 -10.70 28.07
CA SER A 207 -2.59 -10.57 28.79
C SER A 207 -2.82 -11.78 29.70
N PHE A 208 -3.59 -11.58 30.76
CA PHE A 208 -3.81 -12.59 31.79
C PHE A 208 -5.28 -12.65 32.21
N VAL A 209 -5.75 -13.86 32.50
CA VAL A 209 -7.07 -14.15 33.09
C VAL A 209 -6.86 -14.99 34.34
N ASP A 210 -7.34 -14.51 35.50
CA ASP A 210 -7.12 -15.10 36.82
C ASP A 210 -5.63 -15.42 37.08
N GLY A 211 -4.75 -14.53 36.63
CA GLY A 211 -3.29 -14.64 36.76
C GLY A 211 -2.62 -15.60 35.78
N CYS A 212 -3.36 -16.38 34.98
CA CYS A 212 -2.83 -17.25 33.94
C CYS A 212 -2.54 -16.47 32.65
N LEU A 213 -1.38 -16.71 32.04
CA LEU A 213 -0.99 -16.09 30.76
C LEU A 213 -1.86 -16.63 29.62
N ASN A 214 -2.45 -15.72 28.84
CA ASN A 214 -2.97 -16.03 27.52
C ASN A 214 -1.79 -16.22 26.56
N ASN A 215 -1.33 -17.47 26.42
CA ASN A 215 -0.20 -17.79 25.56
C ASN A 215 -0.63 -17.76 24.08
N LYS A 216 -0.20 -16.72 23.34
CA LYS A 216 -0.53 -16.51 21.92
C LYS A 216 -0.22 -17.72 21.03
N GLU A 217 0.85 -18.47 21.33
CA GLU A 217 1.24 -19.66 20.57
C GLU A 217 0.24 -20.82 20.74
N GLN A 218 -0.61 -20.76 21.77
CA GLN A 218 -1.66 -21.72 22.08
C GLN A 218 -3.07 -21.16 21.78
N ALA A 219 -3.17 -19.99 21.15
CA ALA A 219 -4.45 -19.45 20.71
C ALA A 219 -5.13 -20.44 19.75
N SER A 220 -6.43 -20.64 19.93
CA SER A 220 -7.22 -21.53 19.06
C SER A 220 -7.33 -21.00 17.63
N HIS A 221 -7.38 -19.67 17.49
CA HIS A 221 -7.33 -18.94 16.24
C HIS A 221 -7.02 -17.46 16.52
N ALA A 222 -6.64 -16.76 15.46
CA ALA A 222 -6.55 -15.31 15.41
C ALA A 222 -7.44 -14.75 14.29
N ASP A 223 -8.26 -13.77 14.63
CA ASP A 223 -9.08 -13.02 13.68
C ASP A 223 -8.42 -11.67 13.43
N LEU A 224 -8.00 -11.43 12.19
CA LEU A 224 -7.64 -10.09 11.76
C LEU A 224 -8.91 -9.37 11.34
N LEU A 225 -9.07 -8.17 11.86
CA LEU A 225 -10.19 -7.28 11.61
C LEU A 225 -9.63 -5.94 11.11
N PRO A 226 -10.37 -5.17 10.30
CA PRO A 226 -9.87 -3.89 9.79
C PRO A 226 -9.44 -2.88 10.88
N TYR A 227 -9.88 -3.09 12.13
CA TYR A 227 -9.52 -2.24 13.27
C TYR A 227 -8.42 -2.82 14.17
N GLY A 228 -8.03 -4.09 14.02
CA GLY A 228 -7.06 -4.74 14.91
C GLY A 228 -6.99 -6.25 14.78
N VAL A 229 -6.20 -6.88 15.64
CA VAL A 229 -5.99 -8.34 15.67
C VAL A 229 -6.52 -8.92 16.97
N THR A 230 -7.33 -9.97 16.89
CA THR A 230 -7.92 -10.66 18.05
C THR A 230 -7.44 -12.09 18.14
N HIS A 231 -6.89 -12.51 19.28
CA HIS A 231 -6.57 -13.91 19.57
C HIS A 231 -7.62 -14.50 20.52
N SER A 232 -8.02 -15.74 20.25
CA SER A 232 -9.07 -16.44 21.01
C SER A 232 -8.53 -17.67 21.72
N TYR A 233 -8.82 -17.79 23.01
CA TYR A 233 -8.33 -18.82 23.92
C TYR A 233 -9.46 -19.66 24.50
N CYS A 234 -9.18 -20.95 24.72
CA CYS A 234 -10.05 -21.86 25.46
C CYS A 234 -9.25 -22.46 26.62
N GLN A 235 -9.39 -21.91 27.83
CA GLN A 235 -8.70 -22.42 29.03
C GLN A 235 -9.70 -22.69 30.15
N GLY A 236 -9.64 -23.89 30.75
CA GLY A 236 -10.40 -24.23 31.97
C GLY A 236 -11.94 -24.14 31.85
N GLY A 237 -12.50 -24.14 30.64
CA GLY A 237 -13.94 -24.00 30.39
C GLY A 237 -14.44 -22.56 30.23
N SER A 238 -13.57 -21.54 30.38
CA SER A 238 -13.86 -20.15 30.04
C SER A 238 -13.25 -19.79 28.68
N GLN A 239 -13.98 -19.02 27.88
CA GLN A 239 -13.44 -18.39 26.68
C GLN A 239 -12.86 -17.03 27.03
N ALA A 240 -11.65 -16.76 26.56
CA ALA A 240 -11.00 -15.46 26.68
C ALA A 240 -10.55 -14.98 25.31
N THR A 241 -10.55 -13.67 25.11
CA THR A 241 -9.93 -13.05 23.93
C THR A 241 -9.03 -11.92 24.33
N GLU A 242 -8.07 -11.61 23.47
CA GLU A 242 -7.35 -10.35 23.54
C GLU A 242 -7.32 -9.69 22.18
N THR A 243 -7.40 -8.36 22.13
CA THR A 243 -7.39 -7.58 20.89
C THR A 243 -6.36 -6.47 20.98
N MET A 244 -5.47 -6.37 19.99
CA MET A 244 -4.58 -5.22 19.80
C MET A 244 -5.10 -4.33 18.68
N MET A 245 -5.17 -3.03 18.95
CA MET A 245 -5.61 -2.00 18.00
C MET A 245 -4.60 -0.87 17.96
N LEU A 246 -4.11 -0.54 16.76
CA LEU A 246 -3.46 0.74 16.50
C LEU A 246 -4.55 1.73 16.08
N ILE A 247 -4.71 2.81 16.83
CA ILE A 247 -5.79 3.77 16.63
C ILE A 247 -5.34 4.80 15.61
N SER A 248 -6.14 4.98 14.55
CA SER A 248 -5.85 5.94 13.49
C SER A 248 -5.82 7.38 14.03
N GLY A 249 -4.74 8.08 13.73
CA GLY A 249 -4.52 9.47 14.05
C GLY A 249 -4.97 10.44 12.96
N GLU A 250 -5.50 9.97 11.82
CA GLU A 250 -5.81 10.77 10.62
C GLU A 250 -6.56 12.08 10.94
N ARG A 251 -7.57 12.01 11.81
CA ARG A 251 -8.37 13.20 12.20
C ARG A 251 -7.87 13.91 13.44
N SER A 252 -7.18 13.21 14.34
CA SER A 252 -6.79 13.74 15.65
C SER A 252 -5.38 14.33 15.65
N GLY A 253 -4.52 13.90 14.72
CA GLY A 253 -3.08 14.13 14.74
C GLY A 253 -2.37 13.41 15.90
N ARG A 254 -3.01 12.45 16.56
CA ARG A 254 -2.52 11.81 17.78
C ARG A 254 -2.24 10.33 17.61
N ARG A 255 -1.15 9.86 18.23
CA ARG A 255 -0.68 8.48 18.17
C ARG A 255 -1.18 7.70 19.37
N SER A 256 -1.93 6.62 19.17
CA SER A 256 -2.44 5.81 20.26
C SER A 256 -2.64 4.35 19.89
N ALA A 257 -2.62 3.49 20.91
CA ALA A 257 -2.97 2.09 20.79
C ALA A 257 -3.91 1.67 21.93
N ALA A 258 -4.66 0.61 21.70
CA ALA A 258 -5.47 -0.05 22.72
C ALA A 258 -5.18 -1.54 22.73
N ILE A 259 -5.15 -2.11 23.92
CA ILE A 259 -5.09 -3.55 24.15
C ILE A 259 -6.28 -3.90 25.03
N GLN A 260 -7.15 -4.79 24.56
CA GLN A 260 -8.31 -5.25 25.30
C GLN A 260 -8.16 -6.73 25.62
N VAL A 261 -8.54 -7.14 26.82
CA VAL A 261 -8.73 -8.54 27.20
C VAL A 261 -10.17 -8.75 27.64
N THR A 262 -10.79 -9.83 27.19
CA THR A 262 -12.15 -10.21 27.59
C THR A 262 -12.20 -11.65 28.11
N SER A 263 -13.18 -11.93 28.96
CA SER A 263 -13.45 -13.25 29.50
C SER A 263 -14.96 -13.48 29.54
N SER A 264 -15.39 -14.68 29.16
CA SER A 264 -16.79 -15.12 29.17
C SER A 264 -17.40 -15.15 30.57
N THR A 265 -16.58 -15.22 31.61
CA THR A 265 -16.99 -15.13 33.02
C THR A 265 -16.19 -14.05 33.76
N PRO A 266 -16.77 -13.35 34.75
CA PRO A 266 -16.02 -12.37 35.55
C PRO A 266 -14.76 -12.96 36.16
N ALA A 267 -13.60 -12.35 35.86
CA ALA A 267 -12.28 -12.82 36.26
C ALA A 267 -11.37 -11.63 36.63
N GLU A 268 -10.27 -11.89 37.31
CA GLU A 268 -9.19 -10.89 37.42
C GLU A 268 -8.49 -10.79 36.06
N LEU A 269 -8.47 -9.58 35.47
CA LEU A 269 -7.91 -9.33 34.14
C LEU A 269 -6.67 -8.45 34.26
N ALA A 270 -5.62 -8.77 33.51
CA ALA A 270 -4.40 -7.96 33.49
C ALA A 270 -3.77 -7.86 32.09
N ILE A 271 -3.07 -6.76 31.85
CA ILE A 271 -2.36 -6.46 30.60
C ILE A 271 -0.97 -5.90 30.91
N LEU A 272 0.03 -6.33 30.12
CA LEU A 272 1.41 -5.85 30.17
C LEU A 272 1.93 -5.60 28.75
N PRO A 273 2.06 -4.35 28.30
CA PRO A 273 2.71 -4.03 27.03
C PRO A 273 4.24 -4.07 27.16
N GLN A 274 4.93 -4.46 26.08
CA GLN A 274 6.36 -4.26 25.95
C GLN A 274 6.62 -2.80 25.56
N LEU A 275 7.22 -2.03 26.46
CA LEU A 275 7.67 -0.69 26.15
C LEU A 275 9.18 -0.68 25.91
N ASN A 276 9.63 -0.19 24.75
CA ASN A 276 11.04 -0.03 24.42
C ASN A 276 11.64 1.21 25.11
N LEU A 277 11.56 1.24 26.43
CA LEU A 277 12.09 2.30 27.28
C LEU A 277 13.05 1.68 28.27
N ALA A 278 14.31 2.10 28.25
CA ALA A 278 15.26 1.68 29.27
C ALA A 278 14.81 2.20 30.64
N ILE A 279 14.82 1.34 31.65
CA ILE A 279 14.32 1.66 32.99
C ILE A 279 15.04 2.85 33.65
N ASP A 280 16.35 2.97 33.38
CA ASP A 280 17.20 4.06 33.88
C ASP A 280 17.27 5.27 32.95
N ALA A 281 16.78 5.14 31.71
CA ALA A 281 16.67 6.26 30.76
C ALA A 281 15.22 6.76 30.60
N SER A 282 14.37 6.46 31.59
CA SER A 282 13.00 6.93 31.66
C SER A 282 12.57 7.21 33.10
N THR A 283 11.67 8.18 33.25
CA THR A 283 11.00 8.47 34.52
C THR A 283 9.52 8.15 34.41
N VAL A 284 8.89 7.84 35.54
CA VAL A 284 7.45 7.57 35.64
C VAL A 284 6.82 8.51 36.64
N SER A 285 5.65 9.05 36.30
CA SER A 285 4.86 9.92 37.19
C SER A 285 3.37 9.62 37.09
N LEU A 286 2.60 10.12 38.06
CA LEU A 286 1.17 9.91 38.17
C LEU A 286 0.39 11.04 37.52
N PHE A 287 -0.72 10.70 36.91
CA PHE A 287 -1.81 11.62 36.62
C PHE A 287 -3.15 10.98 37.02
N GLU A 288 -4.24 11.74 36.92
CA GLU A 288 -5.56 11.35 37.44
C GLU A 288 -6.07 9.98 36.91
N TYR A 289 -5.75 9.63 35.67
CA TYR A 289 -6.25 8.42 35.01
C TYR A 289 -5.23 7.26 34.95
N GLY A 290 -3.97 7.48 35.36
CA GLY A 290 -2.93 6.47 35.20
C GLY A 290 -1.50 6.96 35.42
N VAL A 291 -0.56 6.40 34.66
CA VAL A 291 0.86 6.75 34.71
C VAL A 291 1.33 7.34 33.40
N VAL A 292 2.36 8.18 33.44
CA VAL A 292 3.06 8.66 32.25
C VAL A 292 4.55 8.41 32.39
N TYR A 293 5.11 7.73 31.40
CA TYR A 293 6.54 7.61 31.21
C TYR A 293 7.08 8.79 30.42
N ALA A 294 8.23 9.31 30.82
CA ALA A 294 8.97 10.32 30.08
C ALA A 294 10.38 9.79 29.78
N LEU A 295 10.81 9.92 28.52
CA LEU A 295 12.22 9.67 28.17
C LEU A 295 13.13 10.66 28.91
N SER A 296 14.37 10.27 29.20
CA SER A 296 15.39 11.23 29.64
C SER A 296 15.56 12.37 28.64
N SER A 297 15.87 13.58 29.13
CA SER A 297 15.92 14.81 28.32
C SER A 297 16.81 14.70 27.08
N GLU A 298 17.90 13.96 27.19
CA GLU A 298 18.91 13.72 26.16
C GLU A 298 18.44 12.81 25.02
N LEU A 299 17.36 12.04 25.23
CA LEU A 299 16.75 11.18 24.22
C LEU A 299 15.56 11.84 23.51
N ARG A 300 15.12 13.02 23.97
CA ARG A 300 13.94 13.71 23.41
C ARG A 300 14.33 14.46 22.13
N GLN A 301 13.57 14.24 21.07
CA GLN A 301 13.73 14.96 19.80
C GLN A 301 12.45 15.70 19.42
N PRO A 302 12.55 16.93 18.86
CA PRO A 302 11.38 17.68 18.41
C PRO A 302 10.54 16.91 17.38
N GLY A 303 9.21 17.00 17.49
CA GLY A 303 8.27 16.34 16.57
C GLY A 303 8.15 14.83 16.73
N THR A 304 8.67 14.26 17.83
CA THR A 304 8.68 12.81 18.06
C THR A 304 8.11 12.49 19.45
N PRO A 305 7.43 11.34 19.64
CA PRO A 305 6.87 11.01 20.94
C PRO A 305 7.97 10.87 21.99
N SER A 306 7.86 11.64 23.07
CA SER A 306 8.79 11.62 24.21
C SER A 306 8.13 11.16 25.51
N PHE A 307 6.80 11.08 25.50
CA PHE A 307 5.96 10.72 26.64
C PHE A 307 4.97 9.64 26.23
N ILE A 308 4.76 8.68 27.14
CA ILE A 308 3.85 7.55 26.93
C ILE A 308 2.94 7.44 28.15
N ALA A 309 1.70 7.84 27.99
CA ALA A 309 0.68 7.74 29.04
C ALA A 309 -0.07 6.41 28.93
N LEU A 310 -0.22 5.70 30.05
CA LEU A 310 -0.93 4.44 30.18
C LEU A 310 -2.09 4.63 31.16
N CYS A 311 -3.30 4.24 30.73
CA CYS A 311 -4.51 4.29 31.53
C CYS A 311 -5.47 3.16 31.13
N ALA A 312 -6.54 2.94 31.90
CA ALA A 312 -7.49 1.88 31.61
C ALA A 312 -8.95 2.29 31.87
N ASP A 313 -9.88 1.52 31.32
CA ASP A 313 -11.33 1.74 31.41
C ASP A 313 -11.99 1.27 32.73
N LYS A 314 -11.26 0.52 33.56
CA LYS A 314 -11.72 0.00 34.87
C LYS A 314 -10.77 0.39 35.99
N PRO A 315 -11.19 0.35 37.27
CA PRO A 315 -10.27 0.52 38.39
C PRO A 315 -9.17 -0.56 38.37
N PHE A 316 -7.91 -0.14 38.49
CA PHE A 316 -6.76 -1.02 38.34
C PHE A 316 -5.63 -0.73 39.34
N ASN A 317 -4.83 -1.76 39.60
CA ASN A 317 -3.55 -1.68 40.27
C ASN A 317 -2.46 -1.62 39.19
N PHE A 318 -1.47 -0.75 39.38
CA PHE A 318 -0.30 -0.62 38.53
C PHE A 318 0.97 -1.07 39.27
N GLU A 319 1.81 -1.83 38.59
CA GLU A 319 3.15 -2.19 39.07
C GLU A 319 4.16 -2.30 37.92
N GLU A 320 5.38 -1.79 38.12
CA GLU A 320 6.53 -2.18 37.28
C GLU A 320 7.02 -3.58 37.66
N MET A 321 6.86 -4.54 36.75
CA MET A 321 7.09 -5.96 36.98
C MET A 321 8.56 -6.36 36.82
N THR A 322 8.96 -7.43 37.52
CA THR A 322 10.28 -8.07 37.41
C THR A 322 10.14 -9.53 37.00
N PHE A 323 11.20 -10.12 36.44
CA PHE A 323 11.18 -11.53 36.05
C PHE A 323 11.06 -12.47 37.25
N THR A 324 11.53 -12.06 38.43
CA THR A 324 11.35 -12.85 39.67
C THR A 324 9.88 -13.03 40.04
N LYS A 325 9.04 -12.02 39.78
CA LYS A 325 7.60 -12.09 40.07
C LYS A 325 6.81 -12.82 38.99
N ARG A 326 7.24 -12.69 37.74
CA ARG A 326 6.59 -13.23 36.55
C ARG A 326 7.64 -13.81 35.59
N PRO A 327 8.17 -15.02 35.87
CA PRO A 327 9.21 -15.66 35.03
C PRO A 327 8.77 -15.86 33.57
N GLU A 328 7.47 -16.05 33.34
CA GLU A 328 6.90 -16.24 32.00
C GLU A 328 7.18 -15.06 31.04
N LEU A 329 7.43 -13.85 31.57
CA LEU A 329 7.79 -12.69 30.75
C LEU A 329 9.18 -12.83 30.10
N LYS A 330 10.09 -13.55 30.75
CA LYS A 330 11.41 -13.88 30.21
C LYS A 330 11.34 -15.14 29.35
N ASP A 331 10.76 -16.20 29.90
CA ASP A 331 10.90 -17.54 29.37
C ASP A 331 9.90 -17.87 28.22
N THR A 332 8.82 -17.10 28.11
CA THR A 332 7.78 -17.32 27.09
C THR A 332 7.53 -16.09 26.23
N VAL A 333 7.48 -14.90 26.84
CA VAL A 333 7.24 -13.65 26.09
C VAL A 333 8.54 -13.07 25.52
N PHE A 334 9.71 -13.50 26.02
CA PHE A 334 11.04 -13.06 25.60
C PHE A 334 11.26 -11.53 25.73
N LEU A 335 10.74 -10.92 26.79
CA LEU A 335 10.97 -9.49 27.07
C LEU A 335 12.41 -9.23 27.52
N SER A 336 12.91 -8.02 27.25
CA SER A 336 14.23 -7.56 27.72
C SER A 336 14.22 -7.18 29.21
N GLY A 337 15.28 -7.55 29.93
CA GLY A 337 15.52 -7.14 31.32
C GLY A 337 15.71 -5.62 31.45
N HIS A 338 16.27 -4.97 30.43
CA HIS A 338 16.57 -3.53 30.43
C HIS A 338 15.33 -2.62 30.27
N HIS A 339 14.23 -3.17 29.76
CA HIS A 339 13.03 -2.41 29.45
C HIS A 339 12.04 -2.35 30.62
N VAL A 340 11.28 -1.27 30.72
CA VAL A 340 10.16 -1.18 31.66
C VAL A 340 9.06 -2.18 31.31
N LYS A 341 8.46 -2.79 32.33
CA LYS A 341 7.47 -3.88 32.20
C LYS A 341 6.19 -3.50 32.97
N PRO A 342 5.38 -2.54 32.47
CA PRO A 342 4.22 -2.04 33.18
C PRO A 342 3.10 -3.07 33.23
N TYR A 343 2.67 -3.46 34.43
CA TYR A 343 1.60 -4.42 34.66
C TYR A 343 0.36 -3.72 35.24
N LEU A 344 -0.76 -3.78 34.52
CA LEU A 344 -2.04 -3.25 34.96
C LEU A 344 -3.01 -4.40 35.24
N CYS A 345 -3.61 -4.44 36.42
CA CYS A 345 -4.53 -5.50 36.84
C CYS A 345 -5.81 -4.93 37.46
N THR A 346 -6.98 -5.45 37.08
CA THR A 346 -8.29 -5.02 37.60
C THR A 346 -8.40 -5.17 39.11
N LYS A 347 -9.07 -4.23 39.80
CA LYS A 347 -9.34 -4.31 41.25
C LYS A 347 -10.48 -5.24 41.63
N SER A 348 -11.40 -5.45 40.70
CA SER A 348 -12.56 -6.33 40.82
C SER A 348 -12.56 -7.33 39.67
N LYS A 349 -13.32 -8.41 39.82
CA LYS A 349 -13.55 -9.34 38.71
C LYS A 349 -14.38 -8.65 37.64
N GLU A 350 -13.89 -8.63 36.40
CA GLU A 350 -14.52 -7.99 35.26
C GLU A 350 -14.62 -8.99 34.10
N THR A 351 -15.48 -8.70 33.12
CA THR A 351 -15.57 -9.47 31.85
C THR A 351 -14.76 -8.84 30.71
N SER A 352 -14.34 -7.59 30.88
CA SER A 352 -13.51 -6.86 29.93
C SER A 352 -12.60 -5.88 30.65
N PHE A 353 -11.39 -5.70 30.12
CA PHE A 353 -10.42 -4.72 30.60
C PHE A 353 -9.62 -4.19 29.41
N THR A 354 -9.52 -2.87 29.29
CA THR A 354 -8.88 -2.19 28.17
C THR A 354 -7.79 -1.27 28.69
N LEU A 355 -6.56 -1.49 28.21
CA LEU A 355 -5.42 -0.59 28.37
C LEU A 355 -5.33 0.33 27.16
N TYR A 356 -5.24 1.63 27.41
CA TYR A 356 -4.93 2.65 26.40
C TYR A 356 -3.50 3.17 26.56
N LEU A 357 -2.81 3.33 25.43
CA LEU A 357 -1.50 3.95 25.32
C LEU A 357 -1.60 5.20 24.46
N ALA A 358 -1.14 6.34 24.97
CA ALA A 358 -1.05 7.60 24.24
C ALA A 358 0.41 8.06 24.12
N PHE A 359 0.86 8.32 22.90
CA PHE A 359 2.25 8.70 22.58
C PHE A 359 2.27 10.16 22.13
N ALA A 360 2.97 11.03 22.85
CA ALA A 360 3.03 12.45 22.50
C ALA A 360 4.40 13.08 22.78
N GLU A 361 4.65 14.23 22.16
CA GLU A 361 5.87 15.01 22.35
C GLU A 361 5.91 15.68 23.74
N THR A 362 4.75 16.04 24.29
CA THR A 362 4.65 16.66 25.61
C THR A 362 3.87 15.78 26.58
N GLN A 363 4.19 15.90 27.88
CA GLN A 363 3.47 15.20 28.94
C GLN A 363 1.98 15.57 28.97
N ALA A 364 1.67 16.86 28.84
CA ALA A 364 0.30 17.37 28.89
C ALA A 364 -0.56 16.78 27.75
N ASP A 365 0.00 16.67 26.54
CA ASP A 365 -0.71 16.09 25.40
C ASP A 365 -0.93 14.59 25.58
N ALA A 366 0.08 13.85 26.07
CA ALA A 366 -0.04 12.42 26.35
C ALA A 366 -1.14 12.15 27.40
N GLU A 367 -1.15 12.90 28.50
CA GLU A 367 -2.16 12.80 29.56
C GLU A 367 -3.57 13.18 29.06
N ALA A 368 -3.69 14.27 28.31
CA ALA A 368 -4.97 14.73 27.76
C ALA A 368 -5.55 13.72 26.76
N GLN A 369 -4.70 13.15 25.91
CA GLN A 369 -5.11 12.12 24.96
C GLN A 369 -5.54 10.84 25.69
N ALA A 370 -4.76 10.36 26.67
CA ALA A 370 -5.08 9.19 27.46
C ALA A 370 -6.42 9.35 28.19
N ARG A 371 -6.66 10.51 28.82
CA ARG A 371 -7.95 10.86 29.43
C ARG A 371 -9.10 10.75 28.42
N GLN A 372 -8.94 11.34 27.24
CA GLN A 372 -9.99 11.33 26.22
C GLN A 372 -10.32 9.91 25.73
N LEU A 373 -9.32 9.03 25.58
CA LEU A 373 -9.52 7.64 25.20
C LEU A 373 -10.35 6.87 26.23
N VAL A 374 -10.16 7.15 27.52
CA VAL A 374 -10.98 6.53 28.59
C VAL A 374 -12.39 7.10 28.60
N GLU A 375 -12.54 8.43 28.56
CA GLU A 375 -13.83 9.11 28.69
C GLU A 375 -14.78 8.83 27.51
N LEU A 376 -14.24 8.71 26.29
CA LEU A 376 -15.02 8.52 25.06
C LEU A 376 -15.07 7.08 24.57
N ASP A 377 -14.58 6.11 25.35
CA ASP A 377 -14.47 4.72 24.91
C ASP A 377 -13.69 4.61 23.58
N GLY A 378 -12.38 4.82 23.67
CA GLY A 378 -11.46 4.89 22.53
C GLY A 378 -11.54 3.68 21.59
N VAL A 379 -11.89 2.49 22.11
CA VAL A 379 -12.13 1.29 21.29
C VAL A 379 -13.35 1.47 20.40
N ILE A 380 -14.49 1.85 20.96
CA ILE A 380 -15.72 2.07 20.19
C ILE A 380 -15.55 3.24 19.22
N CYS A 381 -14.88 4.32 19.65
CA CYS A 381 -14.55 5.44 18.76
C CYS A 381 -13.72 4.99 17.54
N HIS A 382 -12.66 4.20 17.75
CA HIS A 382 -11.81 3.67 16.67
C HIS A 382 -12.60 2.74 15.73
N GLN A 383 -13.33 1.78 16.28
CA GLN A 383 -14.18 0.89 15.49
C GLN A 383 -15.24 1.65 14.68
N GLN A 384 -15.86 2.69 15.27
CA GLN A 384 -16.82 3.54 14.57
C GLN A 384 -16.17 4.34 13.44
N GLN A 385 -14.93 4.84 13.64
CA GLN A 385 -14.17 5.52 12.59
C GLN A 385 -13.87 4.58 11.42
N VAL A 386 -13.38 3.37 11.71
CA VAL A 386 -13.11 2.34 10.69
C VAL A 386 -14.40 1.96 9.95
N TYR A 387 -15.50 1.73 10.67
CA TYR A 387 -16.80 1.45 10.06
C TYR A 387 -17.26 2.59 9.14
N ASN A 388 -17.16 3.84 9.61
CA ASN A 388 -17.58 5.01 8.86
C ASN A 388 -16.76 5.21 7.59
N MET A 389 -15.45 4.97 7.64
CA MET A 389 -14.53 5.03 6.52
C MET A 389 -14.85 3.95 5.48
N LEU A 390 -14.92 2.69 5.90
CA LEU A 390 -15.20 1.56 5.00
C LEU A 390 -16.55 1.70 4.28
N THR A 391 -17.52 2.30 4.95
CA THR A 391 -18.88 2.48 4.46
C THR A 391 -19.16 3.90 3.99
N HIS A 392 -18.15 4.78 3.86
CA HIS A 392 -18.40 6.14 3.37
C HIS A 392 -18.92 6.07 1.94
N SER A 393 -18.18 5.40 1.07
CA SER A 393 -18.69 4.79 -0.16
C SER A 393 -18.81 3.27 0.08
N TYR A 394 -19.87 2.63 -0.39
CA TYR A 394 -20.15 1.23 -0.09
C TYR A 394 -20.43 0.44 -1.38
N LEU A 395 -19.85 -0.75 -1.49
CA LEU A 395 -20.13 -1.73 -2.53
C LEU A 395 -20.18 -3.10 -1.88
N TRP A 396 -21.31 -3.77 -2.02
CA TRP A 396 -21.54 -5.11 -1.50
C TRP A 396 -22.24 -5.97 -2.54
N THR A 397 -21.61 -7.07 -2.90
CA THR A 397 -22.07 -8.00 -3.93
C THR A 397 -22.59 -9.29 -3.30
N SER A 398 -23.09 -10.20 -4.12
CA SER A 398 -23.43 -11.56 -3.67
C SER A 398 -22.20 -12.46 -3.45
N ASP A 399 -20.99 -12.01 -3.78
CA ASP A 399 -19.74 -12.73 -3.52
C ASP A 399 -19.08 -12.19 -2.24
N LEU A 400 -19.16 -12.99 -1.17
CA LEU A 400 -18.63 -12.62 0.13
C LEU A 400 -17.09 -12.50 0.15
N GLU A 401 -16.37 -13.33 -0.60
CA GLU A 401 -14.91 -13.30 -0.64
C GLU A 401 -14.43 -12.02 -1.32
N TYR A 402 -15.05 -11.65 -2.44
CA TYR A 402 -14.78 -10.37 -3.10
C TYR A 402 -15.09 -9.19 -2.18
N ASN A 403 -16.25 -9.19 -1.50
CA ASN A 403 -16.60 -8.11 -0.58
C ASN A 403 -15.59 -7.98 0.57
N ARG A 404 -15.12 -9.11 1.11
CA ARG A 404 -14.08 -9.13 2.15
C ARG A 404 -12.79 -8.52 1.63
N ALA A 405 -12.31 -8.95 0.47
CA ALA A 405 -11.09 -8.44 -0.15
C ALA A 405 -11.20 -6.93 -0.48
N LEU A 406 -12.33 -6.47 -1.02
CA LEU A 406 -12.55 -5.06 -1.35
C LEU A 406 -12.51 -4.16 -0.11
N MET A 407 -13.16 -4.57 0.98
CA MET A 407 -13.14 -3.81 2.23
C MET A 407 -11.75 -3.80 2.87
N TRP A 408 -11.00 -4.90 2.78
CA TRP A 408 -9.60 -4.93 3.21
C TRP A 408 -8.70 -4.06 2.33
N ALA A 409 -8.87 -4.08 1.00
CA ALA A 409 -8.14 -3.20 0.10
C ALA A 409 -8.38 -1.72 0.41
N LYS A 410 -9.61 -1.34 0.76
CA LYS A 410 -9.95 0.01 1.24
C LYS A 410 -9.24 0.35 2.56
N ALA A 411 -9.29 -0.57 3.54
CA ALA A 411 -8.62 -0.38 4.82
C ALA A 411 -7.09 -0.22 4.65
N ALA A 412 -6.46 -1.10 3.87
CA ALA A 412 -5.04 -1.06 3.58
C ALA A 412 -4.66 0.19 2.77
N GLY A 413 -5.46 0.58 1.78
CA GLY A 413 -5.25 1.82 1.02
C GLY A 413 -5.17 3.04 1.93
N LYS A 414 -6.04 3.11 2.94
CA LYS A 414 -6.02 4.21 3.91
C LYS A 414 -4.77 4.23 4.78
N VAL A 415 -4.19 3.09 5.15
CA VAL A 415 -2.93 3.02 5.93
C VAL A 415 -1.80 3.84 5.30
N PHE A 416 -1.79 4.01 3.98
CA PHE A 416 -0.74 4.72 3.27
C PHE A 416 -0.91 6.25 3.24
N VAL A 417 -2.07 6.80 3.63
CA VAL A 417 -2.25 8.25 3.69
C VAL A 417 -1.48 8.80 4.90
N SER A 418 -0.51 9.69 4.64
CA SER A 418 0.39 10.28 5.63
C SER A 418 0.39 11.81 5.55
N HIS A 419 0.79 12.45 6.65
CA HIS A 419 0.81 13.91 6.82
C HIS A 419 2.22 14.47 7.12
N GLU A 420 3.28 13.67 6.97
CA GLU A 420 4.61 14.03 7.44
C GLU A 420 5.23 15.25 6.72
N TYR A 421 4.98 15.40 5.42
CA TYR A 421 5.49 16.50 4.58
C TYR A 421 4.36 17.18 3.81
N GLY A 422 3.26 17.45 4.52
CA GLY A 422 1.95 17.68 3.90
C GLY A 422 1.24 16.35 3.62
N MET A 423 0.00 16.42 3.12
CA MET A 423 -0.76 15.21 2.82
C MET A 423 -0.20 14.51 1.57
N GLY A 424 0.05 13.21 1.68
CA GLY A 424 0.57 12.38 0.60
C GLY A 424 0.28 10.90 0.84
N ILE A 425 0.75 10.05 -0.07
CA ILE A 425 0.57 8.60 0.01
C ILE A 425 1.95 7.93 0.04
N TRP A 426 2.20 7.11 1.05
CA TRP A 426 3.35 6.22 1.08
C TRP A 426 3.23 5.15 -0.01
N ALA A 427 4.32 4.87 -0.70
CA ALA A 427 4.30 3.90 -1.80
C ALA A 427 4.09 2.46 -1.29
N GLY A 428 4.77 2.07 -0.20
CA GLY A 428 4.63 0.72 0.35
C GLY A 428 5.52 0.43 1.55
N LEU A 429 5.14 -0.58 2.33
CA LEU A 429 5.84 -1.01 3.52
C LEU A 429 6.68 -2.27 3.26
N PRO A 430 7.85 -2.42 3.90
CA PRO A 430 8.39 -1.54 4.95
C PRO A 430 9.31 -0.42 4.43
N TRP A 431 9.60 -0.39 3.13
CA TRP A 431 10.75 0.36 2.59
C TRP A 431 10.45 1.79 2.15
N PHE A 432 9.25 2.04 1.62
CA PHE A 432 8.91 3.28 0.94
C PHE A 432 7.90 4.10 1.74
N LYS A 433 8.31 4.48 2.95
CA LYS A 433 7.61 5.42 3.85
C LYS A 433 7.84 6.90 3.48
N ASP A 434 8.12 7.15 2.21
CA ASP A 434 8.24 8.50 1.65
C ASP A 434 7.04 8.77 0.74
N CYS A 435 6.72 10.04 0.53
CA CYS A 435 5.74 10.42 -0.48
C CYS A 435 6.40 10.40 -1.86
N TRP A 436 5.96 9.46 -2.70
CA TRP A 436 6.35 9.40 -4.11
C TRP A 436 5.23 9.95 -4.99
N GLY A 437 5.55 10.89 -5.87
CA GLY A 437 4.56 11.59 -6.71
C GLY A 437 3.83 10.62 -7.64
N ARG A 438 4.59 9.83 -8.41
CA ARG A 438 4.04 8.81 -9.30
C ARG A 438 3.11 7.84 -8.57
N ASP A 439 3.60 7.22 -7.50
CA ASP A 439 2.85 6.24 -6.70
C ASP A 439 1.59 6.87 -6.09
N SER A 440 1.69 8.10 -5.59
CA SER A 440 0.55 8.83 -5.04
C SER A 440 -0.55 9.03 -6.07
N PHE A 441 -0.21 9.47 -7.28
CA PHE A 441 -1.22 9.77 -8.30
C PHE A 441 -1.77 8.55 -9.01
N ILE A 442 -1.02 7.44 -9.09
CA ILE A 442 -1.58 6.15 -9.50
C ILE A 442 -2.56 5.65 -8.42
N ALA A 443 -2.23 5.79 -7.14
CA ALA A 443 -3.06 5.26 -6.05
C ALA A 443 -4.26 6.14 -5.65
N LEU A 444 -4.23 7.43 -6.00
CA LEU A 444 -5.21 8.44 -5.59
C LEU A 444 -6.66 8.03 -5.91
N PRO A 445 -7.03 7.55 -7.12
CA PRO A 445 -8.41 7.17 -7.42
C PRO A 445 -8.99 6.13 -6.45
N GLY A 446 -8.23 5.07 -6.20
CA GLY A 446 -8.66 3.93 -5.40
C GLY A 446 -8.65 4.20 -3.90
N ILE A 447 -7.75 5.07 -3.42
CA ILE A 447 -7.64 5.42 -1.99
C ILE A 447 -8.60 6.54 -1.61
N THR A 448 -8.84 7.52 -2.49
CA THR A 448 -9.60 8.73 -2.16
C THR A 448 -10.91 8.84 -2.94
N LEU A 449 -10.87 8.95 -4.27
CA LEU A 449 -12.03 9.34 -5.08
C LEU A 449 -13.19 8.37 -4.98
N VAL A 450 -12.94 7.07 -5.20
CA VAL A 450 -14.00 6.05 -5.14
C VAL A 450 -14.54 5.85 -3.73
N ASN A 451 -13.78 6.27 -2.71
CA ASN A 451 -14.19 6.25 -1.31
C ASN A 451 -15.01 7.49 -0.91
N GLY A 452 -15.00 8.55 -1.73
CA GLY A 452 -15.67 9.83 -1.45
C GLY A 452 -14.82 10.84 -0.70
N ASP A 453 -13.52 10.58 -0.53
CA ASP A 453 -12.61 11.42 0.25
C ASP A 453 -12.00 12.55 -0.60
N PHE A 454 -12.87 13.37 -1.18
CA PHE A 454 -12.49 14.42 -2.13
C PHE A 454 -11.61 15.51 -1.50
N HIS A 455 -11.77 15.75 -0.19
CA HIS A 455 -10.90 16.66 0.53
C HIS A 455 -9.44 16.20 0.49
N ASP A 456 -9.21 14.91 0.76
CA ASP A 456 -7.86 14.35 0.81
C ASP A 456 -7.25 14.30 -0.60
N ALA A 457 -8.05 13.92 -1.60
CA ALA A 457 -7.65 13.96 -3.00
C ALA A 457 -7.10 15.35 -3.39
N LYS A 458 -7.87 16.41 -3.08
CA LYS A 458 -7.46 17.79 -3.35
C LYS A 458 -6.20 18.18 -2.57
N ALA A 459 -6.13 17.84 -1.29
CA ALA A 459 -5.00 18.19 -0.43
C ALA A 459 -3.70 17.53 -0.91
N ILE A 460 -3.75 16.29 -1.40
CA ILE A 460 -2.60 15.60 -2.01
C ILE A 460 -2.17 16.30 -3.30
N ILE A 461 -3.11 16.60 -4.20
CA ILE A 461 -2.84 17.35 -5.45
C ILE A 461 -2.21 18.71 -5.15
N ASP A 462 -2.78 19.47 -4.19
CA ASP A 462 -2.29 20.78 -3.78
C ASP A 462 -0.87 20.70 -3.22
N ASN A 463 -0.57 19.67 -2.41
CA ASN A 463 0.75 19.50 -1.81
C ASN A 463 1.83 19.35 -2.89
N PHE A 464 1.66 18.44 -3.86
CA PHE A 464 2.62 18.27 -4.95
C PHE A 464 2.64 19.45 -5.92
N SER A 465 1.49 20.06 -6.20
CA SER A 465 1.40 21.25 -7.06
C SER A 465 2.16 22.45 -6.47
N ALA A 466 2.12 22.63 -5.15
CA ALA A 466 2.89 23.67 -4.46
C ALA A 466 4.42 23.43 -4.53
N MET A 467 4.83 22.20 -4.83
CA MET A 467 6.23 21.81 -5.04
C MET A 467 6.62 21.75 -6.53
N GLN A 468 5.80 22.26 -7.45
CA GLN A 468 6.14 22.30 -8.88
C GLN A 468 7.40 23.16 -9.13
N LEU A 469 8.30 22.68 -9.98
CA LEU A 469 9.51 23.42 -10.33
C LEU A 469 9.19 24.55 -11.32
N VAL A 470 9.29 25.80 -10.87
CA VAL A 470 8.97 27.00 -11.67
C VAL A 470 10.18 27.67 -12.32
N ASP A 471 11.39 27.17 -12.07
CA ASP A 471 12.60 27.68 -12.73
C ASP A 471 12.62 27.25 -14.20
N GLU A 472 12.27 28.17 -15.08
CA GLU A 472 12.27 27.99 -16.54
C GLU A 472 13.61 27.58 -17.14
N SER A 473 14.74 27.76 -16.45
CA SER A 473 16.05 27.34 -16.94
C SER A 473 16.35 25.87 -16.68
N SER A 474 15.63 25.25 -15.75
CA SER A 474 15.75 23.84 -15.42
C SER A 474 15.11 22.97 -16.49
N VAL A 475 15.77 21.88 -16.86
CA VAL A 475 15.17 20.82 -17.69
C VAL A 475 13.92 20.21 -17.04
N ASN A 476 13.76 20.33 -15.72
CA ASN A 476 12.58 19.85 -15.00
C ASN A 476 11.49 20.92 -14.83
N TYR A 477 11.56 22.05 -15.56
CA TYR A 477 10.54 23.10 -15.52
C TYR A 477 9.13 22.51 -15.71
N GLY A 478 8.21 22.89 -14.83
CA GLY A 478 6.82 22.43 -14.84
C GLY A 478 6.59 21.05 -14.21
N ARG A 479 7.63 20.33 -13.76
CA ARG A 479 7.47 19.02 -13.11
C ARG A 479 7.21 19.14 -11.61
N ILE A 480 6.43 18.21 -11.07
CA ILE A 480 6.31 17.96 -9.63
C ILE A 480 7.39 16.97 -9.15
N PRO A 481 7.70 16.90 -7.85
CA PRO A 481 8.70 15.95 -7.35
C PRO A 481 8.22 14.50 -7.52
N ASN A 482 9.15 13.64 -7.95
CA ASN A 482 9.00 12.18 -7.92
C ASN A 482 9.07 11.63 -6.50
N ARG A 483 9.95 12.17 -5.65
CA ARG A 483 10.13 11.72 -4.27
C ARG A 483 10.38 12.91 -3.35
N VAL A 484 9.67 12.92 -2.21
CA VAL A 484 9.83 13.91 -1.13
C VAL A 484 10.28 13.17 0.12
N THR A 485 11.55 13.37 0.51
CA THR A 485 12.13 12.83 1.76
C THR A 485 12.30 13.91 2.84
N SER A 486 12.35 15.18 2.42
CA SER A 486 12.21 16.37 3.25
C SER A 486 11.88 17.56 2.36
N LEU A 487 11.44 18.68 2.96
CA LEU A 487 11.22 19.94 2.22
C LEU A 487 12.51 20.56 1.64
N THR A 488 13.68 20.01 1.98
CA THR A 488 14.99 20.43 1.44
C THR A 488 15.61 19.38 0.51
N ASN A 489 14.99 18.20 0.37
CA ASN A 489 15.50 17.09 -0.43
C ASN A 489 14.38 16.45 -1.24
N MET A 490 14.21 16.97 -2.46
CA MET A 490 13.22 16.56 -3.45
C MET A 490 13.90 16.14 -4.75
N ILE A 491 13.41 15.07 -5.37
CA ILE A 491 13.94 14.54 -6.63
C ILE A 491 12.85 14.62 -7.71
N TYR A 492 13.16 15.11 -8.91
CA TYR A 492 12.22 15.34 -10.02
C TYR A 492 12.47 14.40 -11.22
N ASN A 493 13.03 13.21 -10.96
CA ASN A 493 13.58 12.29 -11.97
C ASN A 493 12.55 11.32 -12.58
N THR A 494 11.37 11.81 -12.93
CA THR A 494 10.29 11.02 -13.56
C THR A 494 9.70 11.78 -14.74
N THR A 495 9.33 11.03 -15.77
CA THR A 495 8.61 11.53 -16.95
C THR A 495 7.10 11.33 -16.83
N ASP A 496 6.66 10.31 -16.07
CA ASP A 496 5.27 9.92 -15.90
C ASP A 496 4.57 10.53 -14.67
N GLY A 497 5.32 10.93 -13.63
CA GLY A 497 4.73 11.40 -12.37
C GLY A 497 3.85 12.64 -12.49
N THR A 498 4.28 13.67 -13.22
CA THR A 498 3.47 14.88 -13.44
C THR A 498 2.22 14.62 -14.31
N PRO A 499 2.31 13.91 -15.44
CA PRO A 499 1.12 13.52 -16.19
C PRO A 499 0.08 12.73 -15.38
N TRP A 500 0.51 11.83 -14.48
CA TRP A 500 -0.42 11.16 -13.57
C TRP A 500 -1.14 12.17 -12.68
N MET A 501 -0.45 13.15 -12.11
CA MET A 501 -1.12 14.23 -11.35
C MET A 501 -2.12 14.99 -12.23
N VAL A 502 -1.77 15.36 -13.46
CA VAL A 502 -2.67 16.10 -14.37
C VAL A 502 -3.93 15.28 -14.67
N ARG A 503 -3.77 13.97 -14.88
CA ARG A 503 -4.90 13.04 -14.98
C ARG A 503 -5.77 13.12 -13.72
N GLU A 504 -5.18 13.01 -12.54
CA GLU A 504 -5.93 13.02 -11.27
C GLU A 504 -6.56 14.35 -10.90
N VAL A 505 -6.02 15.48 -11.38
CA VAL A 505 -6.70 16.78 -11.33
C VAL A 505 -8.05 16.69 -12.03
N TRP A 506 -8.10 16.09 -13.22
CA TRP A 506 -9.35 15.96 -13.96
C TRP A 506 -10.33 14.98 -13.32
N ASP A 507 -9.85 13.83 -12.84
CA ASP A 507 -10.70 12.87 -12.13
C ASP A 507 -11.29 13.50 -10.85
N TYR A 508 -10.49 14.23 -10.07
CA TYR A 508 -10.98 14.99 -8.92
C TYR A 508 -12.09 15.98 -9.33
N LEU A 509 -11.88 16.78 -10.38
CA LEU A 509 -12.85 17.77 -10.85
C LEU A 509 -14.14 17.12 -11.35
N ARG A 510 -14.05 15.98 -12.03
CA ARG A 510 -15.19 15.18 -12.48
C ARG A 510 -16.02 14.63 -11.32
N TYR A 511 -15.36 14.16 -10.25
CA TYR A 511 -16.03 13.66 -9.05
C TYR A 511 -16.61 14.74 -8.15
N SER A 512 -15.94 15.89 -8.05
CA SER A 512 -16.29 16.96 -7.10
C SER A 512 -17.18 18.06 -7.70
N GLY A 513 -17.04 18.32 -9.00
CA GLY A 513 -17.64 19.47 -9.67
C GLY A 513 -17.02 20.82 -9.24
N ASP A 514 -15.81 20.84 -8.68
CA ASP A 514 -15.18 22.05 -8.13
C ASP A 514 -14.65 23.00 -9.23
N ILE A 515 -15.55 23.76 -9.84
CA ILE A 515 -15.24 24.73 -10.90
C ILE A 515 -14.25 25.80 -10.44
N ASP A 516 -14.32 26.22 -9.17
CA ASP A 516 -13.40 27.23 -8.64
C ASP A 516 -11.98 26.68 -8.57
N TYR A 517 -11.83 25.41 -8.18
CA TYR A 517 -10.54 24.74 -8.21
C TYR A 517 -10.02 24.51 -9.62
N ALA A 518 -10.89 24.21 -10.60
CA ALA A 518 -10.48 24.08 -12.01
C ALA A 518 -9.78 25.36 -12.51
N LYS A 519 -10.18 26.53 -12.00
CA LYS A 519 -9.49 27.79 -12.30
C LYS A 519 -8.18 27.95 -11.53
N ALA A 520 -8.17 27.58 -10.26
CA ALA A 520 -6.99 27.69 -9.40
C ALA A 520 -5.82 26.80 -9.85
N ILE A 521 -6.11 25.58 -10.33
CA ILE A 521 -5.10 24.60 -10.72
C ILE A 521 -4.61 24.76 -12.17
N TYR A 522 -5.35 25.48 -13.03
CA TYR A 522 -5.02 25.65 -14.44
C TYR A 522 -3.58 26.15 -14.69
N PRO A 523 -3.06 27.17 -13.97
CA PRO A 523 -1.68 27.62 -14.17
C PRO A 523 -0.60 26.56 -13.94
N VAL A 524 -0.84 25.61 -13.03
CA VAL A 524 0.08 24.48 -12.77
C VAL A 524 0.14 23.57 -14.00
N VAL A 525 -1.01 23.27 -14.61
CA VAL A 525 -1.08 22.48 -15.84
C VAL A 525 -0.44 23.23 -17.01
N GLN A 526 -0.68 24.53 -17.16
CA GLN A 526 -0.03 25.35 -18.21
C GLN A 526 1.50 25.29 -18.10
N THR A 527 2.04 25.49 -16.90
CA THR A 527 3.48 25.44 -16.62
C THR A 527 4.08 24.08 -16.98
N TYR A 528 3.36 22.99 -16.69
CA TYR A 528 3.77 21.66 -17.12
C TYR A 528 3.81 21.51 -18.64
N ILE A 529 2.76 21.92 -19.36
CA ILE A 529 2.71 21.84 -20.83
C ILE A 529 3.84 22.68 -21.46
N ASP A 530 4.09 23.89 -20.96
CA ASP A 530 5.15 24.77 -21.47
C ASP A 530 6.54 24.18 -21.22
N GLY A 531 6.76 23.50 -20.08
CA GLY A 531 7.99 22.76 -19.80
C GLY A 531 8.23 21.58 -20.75
N ILE A 532 7.18 20.80 -21.05
CA ILE A 532 7.26 19.71 -22.03
C ILE A 532 7.57 20.25 -23.43
N GLU A 533 6.87 21.29 -23.88
CA GLU A 533 7.12 21.88 -25.19
C GLU A 533 8.53 22.43 -25.35
N LYS A 534 9.09 23.02 -24.28
CA LYS A 534 10.43 23.60 -24.29
C LYS A 534 11.55 22.57 -24.36
N TYR A 535 11.39 21.43 -23.69
CA TYR A 535 12.51 20.50 -23.44
C TYR A 535 12.31 19.08 -23.98
N TYR A 536 11.08 18.63 -24.20
CA TYR A 536 10.76 17.21 -24.38
C TYR A 536 9.82 16.90 -25.55
N LEU A 537 9.53 17.84 -26.45
CA LEU A 537 8.75 17.53 -27.66
C LEU A 537 9.64 17.36 -28.88
N ASP A 538 9.36 16.33 -29.66
CA ASP A 538 9.95 16.16 -30.98
C ASP A 538 9.09 16.74 -32.10
N SER A 539 9.55 16.60 -33.35
CA SER A 539 8.84 17.09 -34.54
C SER A 539 7.49 16.40 -34.80
N TYR A 540 7.23 15.25 -34.19
CA TYR A 540 5.97 14.51 -34.29
C TYR A 540 4.98 14.91 -33.19
N GLY A 541 5.36 15.84 -32.29
CA GLY A 541 4.58 16.23 -31.13
C GLY A 541 4.60 15.19 -30.02
N LEU A 542 5.44 14.16 -30.13
CA LEU A 542 5.58 13.09 -29.15
C LEU A 542 6.56 13.52 -28.05
N MET A 543 6.28 13.06 -26.84
CA MET A 543 7.10 13.36 -25.67
C MET A 543 8.32 12.42 -25.63
N THR A 544 9.51 13.01 -25.64
CA THR A 544 10.81 12.37 -25.49
C THR A 544 11.19 12.23 -24.02
N HIS A 545 11.93 11.17 -23.69
CA HIS A 545 12.43 10.92 -22.34
C HIS A 545 13.61 9.95 -22.36
N ARG A 546 14.38 9.92 -21.25
CA ARG A 546 15.48 8.96 -21.12
C ARG A 546 14.96 7.58 -20.74
N ASP A 547 15.82 6.58 -20.88
CA ASP A 547 15.49 5.19 -20.63
C ASP A 547 14.87 4.93 -19.24
N PRO A 548 15.46 5.39 -18.12
CA PRO A 548 14.96 5.05 -16.79
C PRO A 548 14.14 6.18 -16.16
N ASP A 549 13.39 6.94 -16.98
CA ASP A 549 12.52 8.02 -16.49
C ASP A 549 11.03 7.58 -16.39
N THR A 550 10.68 6.36 -16.83
CA THR A 550 9.31 5.80 -16.73
C THR A 550 9.09 5.05 -15.41
N TRP A 551 7.91 4.47 -15.16
CA TRP A 551 7.72 3.53 -14.02
C TRP A 551 8.62 2.30 -14.07
N MET A 552 9.18 1.95 -15.24
CA MET A 552 10.21 0.92 -15.38
C MET A 552 11.61 1.53 -15.17
N ASP A 553 11.94 1.95 -13.95
CA ASP A 553 13.11 2.77 -13.62
C ASP A 553 14.26 2.03 -12.91
N ALA A 554 14.25 0.70 -12.91
CA ALA A 554 15.33 -0.10 -12.34
C ALA A 554 16.70 0.23 -12.98
N LYS A 555 17.72 0.48 -12.15
CA LYS A 555 19.08 0.86 -12.58
C LYS A 555 20.17 -0.01 -11.97
N LEU A 556 21.12 -0.44 -12.79
CA LEU A 556 22.41 -0.97 -12.36
C LEU A 556 23.30 0.17 -11.84
N GLU A 557 23.82 0.01 -10.62
CA GLU A 557 24.66 1.01 -9.92
C GLU A 557 24.05 2.42 -9.88
N GLY A 558 22.70 2.49 -9.87
CA GLY A 558 21.96 3.76 -9.85
C GLY A 558 22.05 4.58 -11.13
N ARG A 559 22.64 4.04 -12.20
CA ARG A 559 22.87 4.75 -13.47
C ARG A 559 22.25 4.03 -14.65
N ILE A 560 22.74 2.84 -14.99
CA ILE A 560 22.46 2.18 -16.27
C ILE A 560 21.11 1.45 -16.22
N PRO A 561 20.19 1.65 -17.18
CA PRO A 561 18.84 1.06 -17.13
C PRO A 561 18.86 -0.47 -17.29
N TRP A 562 18.14 -1.20 -16.42
CA TRP A 562 17.87 -2.64 -16.60
C TRP A 562 16.75 -2.91 -17.64
N SER A 563 15.88 -1.93 -17.85
CA SER A 563 14.72 -2.02 -18.72
C SER A 563 14.59 -0.73 -19.53
N ALA A 564 15.52 -0.55 -20.46
CA ALA A 564 15.58 0.64 -21.32
C ALA A 564 14.26 0.83 -22.10
N ARG A 565 13.58 1.96 -21.91
CA ARG A 565 12.31 2.31 -22.60
C ARG A 565 12.28 3.68 -23.28
N GLY A 566 13.41 4.37 -23.35
CA GLY A 566 13.57 5.61 -24.13
C GLY A 566 13.56 5.31 -25.63
N ASN A 567 13.27 6.28 -26.50
CA ASN A 567 13.04 7.67 -26.17
C ASN A 567 11.55 8.01 -26.06
N ARG A 568 10.69 7.17 -26.64
CA ARG A 568 9.23 7.40 -26.67
C ARG A 568 8.51 6.11 -26.32
N ALA A 569 8.13 5.95 -25.06
CA ALA A 569 7.33 4.82 -24.60
C ALA A 569 5.82 5.08 -24.80
N ASN A 570 5.05 4.01 -25.06
CA ASN A 570 3.65 4.11 -25.46
C ASN A 570 2.71 4.68 -24.38
N ASP A 571 2.92 4.30 -23.13
CA ASP A 571 2.22 4.75 -21.94
C ASP A 571 2.52 6.22 -21.63
N ILE A 572 3.74 6.67 -21.89
CA ILE A 572 4.11 8.10 -21.79
C ILE A 572 3.34 8.92 -22.82
N GLN A 573 3.16 8.42 -24.05
CA GLN A 573 2.36 9.12 -25.06
C GLN A 573 0.88 9.16 -24.68
N ALA A 574 0.35 8.10 -24.07
CA ALA A 574 -1.02 8.08 -23.55
C ALA A 574 -1.25 9.09 -22.43
N LEU A 575 -0.28 9.20 -21.50
CA LEU A 575 -0.29 10.19 -20.43
C LEU A 575 -0.16 11.63 -20.97
N TRP A 576 0.72 11.85 -21.96
CA TRP A 576 0.89 13.15 -22.61
C TRP A 576 -0.38 13.59 -23.35
N TYR A 577 -0.95 12.71 -24.17
CA TYR A 577 -2.21 12.94 -24.85
C TYR A 577 -3.33 13.29 -23.85
N THR A 578 -3.41 12.54 -22.75
CA THR A 578 -4.40 12.78 -21.70
C THR A 578 -4.18 14.13 -21.03
N SER A 579 -2.94 14.51 -20.74
CA SER A 579 -2.61 15.82 -20.16
C SER A 579 -3.05 16.99 -21.04
N LEU A 580 -2.89 16.86 -22.37
CA LEU A 580 -3.36 17.86 -23.33
C LEU A 580 -4.88 17.95 -23.36
N LEU A 581 -5.60 16.83 -23.29
CA LEU A 581 -7.08 16.84 -23.21
C LEU A 581 -7.56 17.52 -21.92
N VAL A 582 -6.91 17.25 -20.79
CA VAL A 582 -7.20 17.97 -19.53
C VAL A 582 -6.94 19.45 -19.68
N ALA A 583 -5.81 19.84 -20.29
CA ALA A 583 -5.48 21.24 -20.54
C ALA A 583 -6.51 21.94 -21.44
N VAL A 584 -7.07 21.25 -22.44
CA VAL A 584 -8.17 21.77 -23.28
C VAL A 584 -9.39 22.09 -22.43
N GLU A 585 -9.81 21.18 -21.56
CA GLU A 585 -11.01 21.39 -20.73
C GLU A 585 -10.78 22.48 -19.67
N LEU A 586 -9.61 22.52 -19.03
CA LEU A 586 -9.27 23.60 -18.10
C LEU A 586 -9.20 24.95 -18.80
N ALA A 587 -8.65 25.03 -20.01
CA ALA A 587 -8.63 26.26 -20.80
C ALA A 587 -10.05 26.76 -21.14
N LYS A 588 -10.97 25.86 -21.50
CA LYS A 588 -12.39 26.20 -21.71
C LYS A 588 -13.03 26.76 -20.44
N LEU A 589 -12.82 26.11 -19.29
CA LEU A 589 -13.35 26.54 -17.98
C LEU A 589 -12.78 27.87 -17.51
N ASN A 590 -11.59 28.23 -17.98
CA ASN A 590 -10.91 29.50 -17.71
C ASN A 590 -11.15 30.57 -18.78
N ALA A 591 -12.03 30.33 -19.76
CA ALA A 591 -12.30 31.22 -20.87
C ALA A 591 -11.03 31.63 -21.66
N ASP A 592 -10.14 30.67 -21.88
CA ASP A 592 -8.89 30.79 -22.64
C ASP A 592 -8.97 30.02 -23.97
N PRO A 593 -9.72 30.53 -24.98
CA PRO A 593 -9.94 29.81 -26.23
C PRO A 593 -8.65 29.63 -27.06
N ALA A 594 -7.66 30.52 -26.88
CA ALA A 594 -6.40 30.46 -27.62
C ALA A 594 -5.59 29.22 -27.21
N ASN A 595 -5.42 29.00 -25.90
CA ASN A 595 -4.74 27.80 -25.42
C ASN A 595 -5.60 26.54 -25.61
N ALA A 596 -6.93 26.62 -25.49
CA ALA A 596 -7.81 25.48 -25.79
C ALA A 596 -7.61 24.98 -27.23
N GLU A 597 -7.52 25.88 -28.22
CA GLU A 597 -7.25 25.53 -29.61
C GLU A 597 -5.82 25.00 -29.80
N ARG A 598 -4.81 25.61 -29.16
CA ARG A 598 -3.40 25.16 -29.20
C ARG A 598 -3.27 23.74 -28.66
N TYR A 599 -3.76 23.47 -27.46
CA TYR A 599 -3.67 22.15 -26.83
C TYR A 599 -4.43 21.08 -27.62
N LEU A 600 -5.59 21.43 -28.20
CA LEU A 600 -6.33 20.50 -29.05
C LEU A 600 -5.54 20.12 -30.31
N LYS A 601 -4.88 21.08 -30.97
CA LYS A 601 -3.99 20.80 -32.12
C LYS A 601 -2.83 19.89 -31.74
N MET A 602 -2.21 20.13 -30.59
CA MET A 602 -1.14 19.26 -30.06
C MET A 602 -1.67 17.84 -29.82
N ALA A 603 -2.84 17.69 -29.21
CA ALA A 603 -3.45 16.38 -28.93
C ALA A 603 -3.79 15.61 -30.22
N GLU A 604 -4.36 16.30 -31.22
CA GLU A 604 -4.60 15.75 -32.56
C GLU A 604 -3.31 15.26 -33.23
N GLN A 605 -2.23 16.05 -33.14
CA GLN A 605 -0.92 15.68 -33.68
C GLN A 605 -0.36 14.43 -32.97
N VAL A 606 -0.41 14.38 -31.64
CA VAL A 606 0.02 13.19 -30.86
C VAL A 606 -0.75 11.96 -31.31
N LYS A 607 -2.08 12.05 -31.42
CA LYS A 607 -2.91 10.91 -31.82
C LYS A 607 -2.55 10.40 -33.22
N GLN A 608 -2.44 11.30 -34.20
CA GLN A 608 -2.09 10.94 -35.57
C GLN A 608 -0.69 10.32 -35.66
N SER A 609 0.30 10.92 -34.99
CA SER A 609 1.67 10.40 -34.92
C SER A 609 1.74 9.05 -34.21
N PHE A 610 1.00 8.87 -33.13
CA PHE A 610 0.99 7.62 -32.37
C PHE A 610 0.45 6.46 -33.20
N GLU A 611 -0.73 6.62 -33.82
CA GLU A 611 -1.30 5.59 -34.70
C GLU A 611 -0.37 5.27 -35.88
N LEU A 612 0.27 6.27 -36.48
CA LEU A 612 1.19 6.07 -37.61
C LEU A 612 2.48 5.35 -37.20
N LEU A 613 3.10 5.77 -36.09
CA LEU A 613 4.46 5.36 -35.73
C LEU A 613 4.48 4.15 -34.80
N PHE A 614 3.51 3.96 -33.90
CA PHE A 614 3.53 2.85 -32.93
C PHE A 614 2.78 1.60 -33.44
N TRP A 615 1.77 1.73 -34.28
CA TRP A 615 1.03 0.57 -34.76
C TRP A 615 1.76 -0.11 -35.93
N ASP A 616 2.06 -1.40 -35.77
CA ASP A 616 2.63 -2.20 -36.85
C ASP A 616 1.52 -2.89 -37.66
N GLN A 617 1.31 -2.44 -38.90
CA GLN A 617 0.27 -3.03 -39.76
C GLN A 617 0.59 -4.45 -40.23
N GLY A 618 1.86 -4.84 -40.31
CA GLY A 618 2.24 -6.18 -40.77
C GLY A 618 1.95 -7.25 -39.73
N GLN A 619 2.32 -6.97 -38.48
CA GLN A 619 2.17 -7.88 -37.35
C GLN A 619 0.88 -7.65 -36.55
N GLN A 620 0.17 -6.55 -36.79
CA GLN A 620 -1.06 -6.17 -36.07
C GLN A 620 -0.84 -6.04 -34.55
N VAL A 621 0.28 -5.45 -34.16
CA VAL A 621 0.68 -5.23 -32.76
C VAL A 621 1.05 -3.77 -32.53
N LEU A 622 0.96 -3.35 -31.26
CA LEU A 622 1.40 -2.04 -30.81
C LEU A 622 2.86 -2.13 -30.34
N ALA A 623 3.71 -1.22 -30.82
CA ALA A 623 5.07 -1.09 -30.32
C ALA A 623 5.06 -0.67 -28.84
N ASP A 624 6.00 -1.21 -28.06
CA ASP A 624 6.20 -0.78 -26.68
C ASP A 624 6.78 0.64 -26.62
N ARG A 625 7.74 0.91 -27.51
CA ARG A 625 8.41 2.20 -27.66
C ARG A 625 8.92 2.42 -29.08
N LEU A 626 9.40 3.64 -29.32
CA LEU A 626 10.25 3.98 -30.45
C LEU A 626 11.66 4.31 -29.96
N TYR A 627 12.67 3.78 -30.67
CA TYR A 627 14.07 4.16 -30.49
C TYR A 627 14.32 5.59 -31.01
N ASP A 628 15.52 6.13 -30.75
CA ASP A 628 15.94 7.46 -31.24
C ASP A 628 15.86 7.61 -32.75
N ASP A 629 16.19 6.53 -33.48
CA ASP A 629 16.16 6.48 -34.95
C ASP A 629 14.74 6.28 -35.53
N GLY A 630 13.73 6.15 -34.67
CA GLY A 630 12.33 5.94 -35.04
C GLY A 630 11.96 4.49 -35.31
N CYS A 631 12.88 3.53 -35.14
CA CYS A 631 12.55 2.11 -35.23
C CYS A 631 11.60 1.70 -34.10
N ARG A 632 10.73 0.72 -34.39
CA ARG A 632 9.79 0.16 -33.40
C ARG A 632 10.47 -0.90 -32.55
N ASP A 633 10.26 -0.80 -31.24
CA ASP A 633 10.47 -1.91 -30.32
C ASP A 633 9.15 -2.67 -30.17
N LEU A 634 9.13 -3.94 -30.58
CA LEU A 634 7.92 -4.77 -30.60
C LEU A 634 7.86 -5.74 -29.41
N GLN A 635 8.66 -5.52 -28.37
CA GLN A 635 8.51 -6.27 -27.12
C GLN A 635 7.06 -6.18 -26.61
N ASN A 636 6.51 -7.32 -26.21
CA ASN A 636 5.16 -7.39 -25.68
C ASN A 636 5.17 -7.16 -24.17
N ARG A 637 4.65 -6.01 -23.75
CA ARG A 637 4.63 -5.54 -22.35
C ARG A 637 3.23 -5.10 -21.94
N SER A 638 2.94 -5.16 -20.66
CA SER A 638 1.63 -4.80 -20.09
C SER A 638 1.26 -3.33 -20.32
N ASN A 639 2.25 -2.45 -20.52
CA ASN A 639 2.10 -1.01 -20.77
C ASN A 639 1.13 -0.68 -21.92
N GLN A 640 1.04 -1.56 -22.92
CA GLN A 640 0.14 -1.38 -24.06
C GLN A 640 -1.33 -1.22 -23.62
N LEU A 641 -1.73 -1.85 -22.51
CA LEU A 641 -3.10 -1.74 -21.96
C LEU A 641 -3.37 -0.33 -21.40
N MET A 642 -2.34 0.36 -20.89
CA MET A 642 -2.48 1.73 -20.38
C MET A 642 -2.88 2.70 -21.51
N THR A 643 -2.47 2.44 -22.75
CA THR A 643 -2.85 3.26 -23.92
C THR A 643 -4.36 3.26 -24.18
N LEU A 644 -5.05 2.23 -23.67
CA LEU A 644 -6.51 2.13 -23.75
C LEU A 644 -7.14 2.84 -22.55
N THR A 645 -6.63 2.63 -21.35
CA THR A 645 -7.34 2.95 -20.10
C THR A 645 -6.98 4.30 -19.47
N VAL A 646 -5.79 4.84 -19.76
CA VAL A 646 -5.35 6.14 -19.25
C VAL A 646 -6.21 7.30 -19.81
N PRO A 647 -6.48 7.36 -21.13
CA PRO A 647 -7.37 8.37 -21.68
C PRO A 647 -8.83 8.19 -21.23
N PHE A 648 -9.47 9.28 -20.79
CA PHE A 648 -10.80 9.30 -20.20
C PHE A 648 -11.95 9.03 -21.18
N ASP A 649 -12.22 10.00 -22.06
CA ASP A 649 -13.42 10.03 -22.92
C ASP A 649 -13.06 10.11 -24.42
N GLY A 650 -11.75 10.24 -24.72
CA GLY A 650 -11.17 10.16 -26.06
C GLY A 650 -10.18 9.00 -26.13
N SER A 651 -10.12 8.30 -27.26
CA SER A 651 -9.19 7.19 -27.42
C SER A 651 -7.98 7.61 -28.26
N LEU A 652 -6.79 7.27 -27.75
CA LEU A 652 -5.52 7.42 -28.47
C LEU A 652 -5.44 6.44 -29.66
N LEU A 653 -6.17 5.33 -29.59
CA LEU A 653 -6.27 4.31 -30.63
C LEU A 653 -7.73 4.12 -31.03
N ASP A 654 -7.98 3.76 -32.30
CA ASP A 654 -9.30 3.25 -32.68
C ASP A 654 -9.69 2.00 -31.83
N ARG A 655 -10.98 1.84 -31.53
CA ARG A 655 -11.48 0.74 -30.67
C ARG A 655 -11.21 -0.64 -31.28
N GLN A 656 -11.18 -0.77 -32.61
CA GLN A 656 -10.85 -2.03 -33.26
C GLN A 656 -9.37 -2.38 -33.09
N LEU A 657 -8.47 -1.39 -33.13
CA LEU A 657 -7.06 -1.58 -32.79
C LEU A 657 -6.89 -1.92 -31.31
N GLY A 658 -7.60 -1.21 -30.43
CA GLY A 658 -7.60 -1.50 -29.00
C GLY A 658 -8.06 -2.92 -28.68
N ALA A 659 -9.07 -3.44 -29.38
CA ALA A 659 -9.50 -4.84 -29.26
C ALA A 659 -8.36 -5.82 -29.59
N LYS A 660 -7.58 -5.55 -30.65
CA LYS A 660 -6.40 -6.35 -31.01
C LYS A 660 -5.28 -6.26 -29.96
N VAL A 661 -5.05 -5.07 -29.39
CA VAL A 661 -4.10 -4.88 -28.28
C VAL A 661 -4.51 -5.74 -27.08
N VAL A 662 -5.79 -5.72 -26.68
CA VAL A 662 -6.30 -6.56 -25.59
C VAL A 662 -6.07 -8.03 -25.91
N LYS A 663 -6.44 -8.49 -27.12
CA LYS A 663 -6.25 -9.87 -27.53
C LYS A 663 -4.78 -10.31 -27.41
N HIS A 664 -3.87 -9.50 -27.95
CA HIS A 664 -2.44 -9.80 -27.97
C HIS A 664 -1.83 -9.79 -26.57
N ALA A 665 -2.02 -8.73 -25.79
CA ALA A 665 -1.45 -8.60 -24.45
C ALA A 665 -1.99 -9.70 -23.52
N VAL A 666 -3.32 -9.90 -23.48
CA VAL A 666 -3.93 -10.87 -22.57
C VAL A 666 -3.55 -12.31 -22.92
N SER A 667 -3.54 -12.68 -24.20
CA SER A 667 -3.24 -14.06 -24.61
C SER A 667 -1.77 -14.46 -24.39
N SER A 668 -0.88 -13.48 -24.23
CA SER A 668 0.57 -13.71 -24.11
C SER A 668 1.13 -13.42 -22.72
N LEU A 669 0.53 -12.47 -21.98
CA LEU A 669 1.07 -11.97 -20.70
C LEU A 669 0.24 -12.37 -19.48
N LEU A 670 -1.06 -12.63 -19.64
CA LEU A 670 -1.96 -12.80 -18.49
C LEU A 670 -1.96 -14.26 -18.01
N PHE A 671 -1.21 -14.54 -16.96
CA PHE A 671 -1.28 -15.79 -16.21
C PHE A 671 -2.47 -15.80 -15.24
N PRO A 672 -2.89 -16.96 -14.72
CA PRO A 672 -4.03 -17.05 -13.80
C PRO A 672 -3.91 -16.19 -12.54
N TRP A 673 -2.68 -15.82 -12.13
CA TRP A 673 -2.41 -15.02 -10.93
C TRP A 673 -1.94 -13.59 -11.20
N GLY A 674 -1.82 -13.17 -12.47
CA GLY A 674 -1.45 -11.81 -12.80
C GLY A 674 -0.83 -11.66 -14.18
N ILE A 675 -0.68 -10.41 -14.61
CA ILE A 675 -0.09 -10.07 -15.90
C ILE A 675 1.41 -9.85 -15.75
N THR A 676 2.22 -10.52 -16.58
CA THR A 676 3.67 -10.33 -16.60
C THR A 676 4.03 -8.99 -17.23
N SER A 677 5.13 -8.38 -16.75
CA SER A 677 5.65 -7.11 -17.31
C SER A 677 6.28 -7.26 -18.70
N LEU A 678 6.64 -8.49 -19.08
CA LEU A 678 7.22 -8.87 -20.38
C LEU A 678 6.73 -10.27 -20.76
N ALA A 679 6.61 -10.55 -22.05
CA ALA A 679 6.23 -11.86 -22.54
C ALA A 679 7.31 -12.92 -22.25
N GLN A 680 6.87 -14.12 -21.89
CA GLN A 680 7.74 -15.23 -21.51
C GLN A 680 8.63 -15.77 -22.63
N ASP A 681 8.31 -15.42 -23.88
CA ASP A 681 9.09 -15.80 -25.06
C ASP A 681 10.20 -14.81 -25.41
N ASP A 682 10.23 -13.65 -24.75
CA ASP A 682 11.28 -12.66 -24.92
C ASP A 682 12.63 -13.16 -24.34
N PRO A 683 13.76 -12.95 -25.03
CA PRO A 683 15.07 -13.40 -24.55
C PRO A 683 15.47 -12.88 -23.17
N ILE A 684 15.05 -11.65 -22.80
CA ILE A 684 15.39 -11.06 -21.51
C ILE A 684 14.34 -11.34 -20.42
N PHE A 685 13.40 -12.26 -20.67
CA PHE A 685 12.41 -12.64 -19.66
C PHE A 685 13.05 -13.34 -18.45
N HIS A 686 12.71 -12.85 -17.26
CA HIS A 686 13.09 -13.38 -15.96
C HIS A 686 11.84 -13.94 -15.27
N PRO A 687 11.74 -15.27 -15.07
CA PRO A 687 10.56 -15.89 -14.44
C PRO A 687 10.47 -15.65 -12.92
N PHE A 688 11.60 -15.33 -12.26
CA PHE A 688 11.70 -15.16 -10.82
C PHE A 688 12.33 -13.79 -10.49
N HIS A 689 11.72 -13.03 -9.59
CA HIS A 689 12.20 -11.70 -9.21
C HIS A 689 13.29 -11.77 -8.13
N ALA A 690 12.98 -12.34 -6.97
CA ALA A 690 13.90 -12.43 -5.82
C ALA A 690 14.49 -13.84 -5.66
N ASN A 691 15.62 -13.96 -4.94
CA ASN A 691 16.25 -15.23 -4.53
C ASN A 691 16.95 -16.03 -5.65
N ARG A 692 17.68 -15.35 -6.54
CA ARG A 692 18.41 -15.97 -7.65
C ARG A 692 19.92 -15.74 -7.54
N GLU A 693 20.71 -16.74 -7.89
CA GLU A 693 22.18 -16.61 -8.00
C GLU A 693 22.61 -16.11 -9.38
N GLU A 694 21.74 -16.25 -10.38
CA GLU A 694 22.03 -15.94 -11.77
C GLU A 694 22.06 -14.43 -12.03
N TYR A 695 21.28 -13.63 -11.30
CA TYR A 695 21.16 -12.20 -11.57
C TYR A 695 20.73 -11.42 -10.33
N HIS A 696 20.98 -10.11 -10.39
CA HIS A 696 20.46 -9.16 -9.40
C HIS A 696 18.94 -8.98 -9.58
N LYS A 697 18.18 -8.87 -8.49
CA LYS A 697 16.70 -8.76 -8.53
C LYS A 697 16.20 -7.63 -9.46
N ASP A 698 16.89 -6.49 -9.49
CA ASP A 698 16.50 -5.34 -10.31
C ASP A 698 16.54 -5.66 -11.82
N ALA A 699 17.32 -6.66 -12.25
CA ALA A 699 17.34 -7.14 -13.64
C ALA A 699 16.00 -7.77 -14.06
N ALA A 700 15.32 -8.42 -13.11
CA ALA A 700 14.02 -9.07 -13.30
C ALA A 700 12.82 -8.14 -13.07
N TYR A 701 13.01 -7.03 -12.34
CA TYR A 701 11.95 -6.20 -11.76
C TYR A 701 10.89 -5.73 -12.77
N HIS A 702 11.29 -5.42 -14.02
CA HIS A 702 10.37 -5.08 -15.11
C HIS A 702 10.50 -5.99 -16.33
N ASN A 703 11.19 -7.13 -16.22
CA ASN A 703 11.46 -8.04 -17.34
C ASN A 703 10.81 -9.41 -17.12
N GLY A 704 9.56 -9.45 -16.65
CA GLY A 704 8.79 -10.69 -16.48
C GLY A 704 7.99 -10.74 -15.19
N THR A 705 8.52 -10.11 -14.14
CA THR A 705 7.85 -9.96 -12.83
C THR A 705 6.42 -9.45 -12.97
N ILE A 706 5.49 -10.00 -12.19
CA ILE A 706 4.09 -9.59 -12.15
C ILE A 706 3.96 -8.46 -11.13
N TRP A 707 3.32 -7.37 -11.55
CA TRP A 707 3.03 -6.20 -10.70
C TRP A 707 1.54 -6.14 -10.38
N GLY A 708 1.19 -6.03 -9.09
CA GLY A 708 -0.22 -6.05 -8.66
C GLY A 708 -1.09 -4.97 -9.34
N TRP A 709 -0.60 -3.74 -9.42
CA TRP A 709 -1.32 -2.61 -10.01
C TRP A 709 -1.57 -2.76 -11.53
N ASN A 710 -0.72 -3.48 -12.27
CA ASN A 710 -0.96 -3.74 -13.70
C ASN A 710 -2.22 -4.58 -13.97
N ALA A 711 -2.70 -5.31 -12.96
CA ALA A 711 -3.99 -5.97 -13.05
C ALA A 711 -5.15 -4.97 -13.20
N GLY A 712 -4.99 -3.75 -12.66
CA GLY A 712 -5.95 -2.65 -12.76
C GLY A 712 -6.32 -2.30 -14.20
N PHE A 713 -5.33 -2.03 -15.04
CA PHE A 713 -5.54 -1.75 -16.47
C PHE A 713 -5.97 -2.98 -17.27
N THR A 714 -5.59 -4.18 -16.80
CA THR A 714 -6.02 -5.44 -17.41
C THR A 714 -7.52 -5.64 -17.22
N VAL A 715 -8.01 -5.50 -15.99
CA VAL A 715 -9.45 -5.57 -15.67
C VAL A 715 -10.20 -4.46 -16.41
N SER A 716 -9.75 -3.21 -16.35
CA SER A 716 -10.38 -2.09 -17.07
C SER A 716 -10.49 -2.34 -18.58
N SER A 717 -9.45 -2.89 -19.20
CA SER A 717 -9.45 -3.22 -20.62
C SER A 717 -10.43 -4.33 -20.96
N LEU A 718 -10.45 -5.43 -20.18
CA LEU A 718 -11.39 -6.53 -20.37
C LEU A 718 -12.85 -6.07 -20.19
N ILE A 719 -13.12 -5.27 -19.17
CA ILE A 719 -14.45 -4.69 -18.88
C ILE A 719 -14.90 -3.72 -19.97
N ARG A 720 -13.97 -2.93 -20.53
CA ARG A 720 -14.27 -2.04 -21.66
C ARG A 720 -14.84 -2.80 -22.86
N TYR A 721 -14.34 -4.01 -23.14
CA TYR A 721 -14.78 -4.86 -24.25
C TYR A 721 -15.79 -5.97 -23.86
N GLY A 722 -16.33 -5.95 -22.63
CA GLY A 722 -17.41 -6.86 -22.21
C GLY A 722 -16.94 -8.28 -21.82
N TYR A 723 -15.71 -8.44 -21.36
CA TYR A 723 -15.14 -9.71 -20.88
C TYR A 723 -15.13 -9.80 -19.34
N SER A 724 -16.24 -9.44 -18.68
CA SER A 724 -16.34 -9.37 -17.22
C SER A 724 -16.06 -10.68 -16.50
N ASP A 725 -16.60 -11.80 -16.98
CA ASP A 725 -16.37 -13.11 -16.34
C ASP A 725 -14.90 -13.54 -16.39
N PHE A 726 -14.21 -13.26 -17.49
CA PHE A 726 -12.79 -13.57 -17.62
C PHE A 726 -11.93 -12.62 -16.76
N ALA A 727 -12.26 -11.32 -16.73
CA ALA A 727 -11.64 -10.37 -15.81
C ALA A 727 -11.84 -10.77 -14.34
N TYR A 728 -13.01 -11.31 -14.02
CA TYR A 728 -13.35 -11.68 -12.66
C TYR A 728 -12.57 -12.89 -12.15
N GLN A 729 -12.18 -13.82 -13.02
CA GLN A 729 -11.27 -14.90 -12.63
C GLN A 729 -9.92 -14.36 -12.12
N LEU A 730 -9.38 -13.32 -12.78
CA LEU A 730 -8.19 -12.61 -12.28
C LEU A 730 -8.49 -11.89 -10.96
N THR A 731 -9.61 -11.16 -10.89
CA THR A 731 -10.02 -10.47 -9.66
C THR A 731 -10.19 -11.42 -8.47
N GLN A 732 -10.71 -12.62 -8.67
CA GLN A 732 -10.80 -13.65 -7.64
C GLN A 732 -9.41 -14.09 -7.16
N ASN A 733 -8.44 -14.20 -8.07
CA ASN A 733 -7.06 -14.48 -7.67
C ASN A 733 -6.45 -13.31 -6.86
N LEU A 734 -6.68 -12.07 -7.26
CA LEU A 734 -6.22 -10.89 -6.51
C LEU A 734 -6.89 -10.80 -5.13
N ALA A 735 -8.16 -11.17 -5.01
CA ALA A 735 -8.86 -11.25 -3.73
C ALA A 735 -8.21 -12.31 -2.81
N ASP A 736 -7.88 -13.47 -3.35
CA ASP A 736 -7.14 -14.52 -2.64
C ASP A 736 -5.74 -14.03 -2.22
N GLN A 737 -5.03 -13.26 -3.05
CA GLN A 737 -3.76 -12.65 -2.67
C GLN A 737 -3.92 -11.73 -1.44
N ILE A 738 -4.93 -10.84 -1.46
CA ILE A 738 -5.21 -9.90 -0.35
C ILE A 738 -5.55 -10.64 0.95
N LEU A 739 -6.32 -11.73 0.85
CA LEU A 739 -6.87 -12.41 2.03
C LEU A 739 -5.97 -13.53 2.56
N HIS A 740 -5.14 -14.13 1.70
CA HIS A 740 -4.52 -15.44 1.97
C HIS A 740 -3.06 -15.57 1.54
N ILE A 741 -2.40 -14.53 1.01
CA ILE A 741 -0.97 -14.57 0.69
C ILE A 741 -0.22 -13.44 1.39
N GLY A 742 1.00 -13.72 1.88
CA GLY A 742 1.82 -12.71 2.54
C GLY A 742 1.11 -12.05 3.73
N HIS A 743 1.23 -10.72 3.83
CA HIS A 743 0.56 -9.93 4.86
C HIS A 743 -0.94 -9.88 4.59
N ARG A 744 -1.72 -10.39 5.55
CA ARG A 744 -3.17 -10.50 5.40
C ARG A 744 -3.83 -9.12 5.38
N GLY A 745 -4.79 -8.94 4.48
CA GLY A 745 -5.56 -7.72 4.33
C GLY A 745 -4.93 -6.67 3.42
N THR A 746 -3.84 -6.99 2.73
CA THR A 746 -3.12 -6.10 1.80
C THR A 746 -2.46 -6.91 0.68
N MET A 747 -1.88 -6.24 -0.31
CA MET A 747 -1.22 -6.88 -1.46
C MET A 747 0.26 -6.52 -1.50
N SER A 748 1.10 -7.52 -1.84
CA SER A 748 2.53 -7.30 -2.07
C SER A 748 2.77 -6.53 -3.37
N GLU A 749 3.99 -6.06 -3.53
CA GLU A 749 4.39 -5.30 -4.71
C GLU A 749 4.39 -6.14 -5.98
N ASN A 750 5.03 -7.30 -5.86
CA ASN A 750 5.35 -8.15 -6.98
C ASN A 750 5.04 -9.61 -6.65
N LEU A 751 4.80 -10.37 -7.71
CA LEU A 751 4.87 -11.83 -7.72
C LEU A 751 5.92 -12.29 -8.73
N ASP A 752 6.55 -13.42 -8.43
CA ASP A 752 7.26 -14.18 -9.46
C ASP A 752 6.28 -14.55 -10.59
N ALA A 753 6.78 -14.53 -11.82
CA ALA A 753 5.96 -14.95 -12.96
C ALA A 753 5.65 -16.44 -12.86
N PHE A 754 6.63 -17.25 -12.42
CA PHE A 754 6.50 -18.70 -12.27
C PHE A 754 6.33 -19.07 -10.80
N LEU A 755 5.58 -20.14 -10.56
CA LEU A 755 5.41 -20.74 -9.24
C LEU A 755 6.74 -21.32 -8.72
N ASN A 756 6.89 -21.37 -7.40
CA ASN A 756 8.03 -22.00 -6.75
C ASN A 756 7.98 -23.54 -6.88
N SER A 757 8.96 -24.22 -6.29
CA SER A 757 9.07 -25.69 -6.31
C SER A 757 7.88 -26.42 -5.67
N ASP A 758 7.16 -25.76 -4.78
CA ASP A 758 5.98 -26.29 -4.08
C ASP A 758 4.67 -26.00 -4.84
N GLY A 759 4.76 -25.33 -5.99
CA GLY A 759 3.60 -24.93 -6.78
C GLY A 759 2.86 -23.72 -6.21
N GLU A 760 3.51 -22.94 -5.36
CA GLU A 760 2.94 -21.75 -4.73
C GLU A 760 3.45 -20.45 -5.36
N ARG A 761 2.67 -19.38 -5.17
CA ARG A 761 3.03 -18.03 -5.62
C ARG A 761 4.05 -17.42 -4.66
N THR A 762 5.13 -16.87 -5.19
CA THR A 762 6.15 -16.17 -4.40
C THR A 762 5.91 -14.67 -4.45
N THR A 763 5.70 -14.04 -3.29
CA THR A 763 5.64 -12.57 -3.17
C THR A 763 7.04 -11.99 -3.06
N SER A 764 7.26 -10.82 -3.66
CA SER A 764 8.51 -10.06 -3.55
C SER A 764 8.26 -8.54 -3.55
N GLY A 765 9.31 -7.76 -3.31
CA GLY A 765 9.21 -6.31 -3.13
C GLY A 765 8.65 -5.92 -1.74
N THR A 766 7.97 -4.78 -1.66
CA THR A 766 7.19 -4.38 -0.49
C THR A 766 6.07 -5.39 -0.21
N TYR A 767 5.80 -5.69 1.07
CA TYR A 767 4.77 -6.67 1.44
C TYR A 767 3.36 -6.10 1.47
N ALA A 768 3.24 -4.77 1.53
CA ALA A 768 1.99 -4.03 1.52
C ALA A 768 2.20 -2.78 0.68
N GLN A 769 1.42 -2.59 -0.37
CA GLN A 769 1.72 -1.57 -1.35
C GLN A 769 0.47 -0.86 -1.88
N ALA A 770 0.58 0.47 -2.05
CA ALA A 770 -0.54 1.38 -2.22
C ALA A 770 -1.20 1.31 -3.60
N TRP A 771 -0.42 1.34 -4.70
CA TRP A 771 -1.02 1.31 -6.04
C TRP A 771 -1.76 -0.01 -6.37
N SER A 772 -1.44 -1.13 -5.72
CA SER A 772 -2.06 -2.44 -6.03
C SER A 772 -3.41 -2.58 -5.35
N VAL A 773 -3.49 -2.26 -4.05
CA VAL A 773 -4.78 -2.27 -3.34
C VAL A 773 -5.71 -1.17 -3.84
N SER A 774 -5.15 -0.05 -4.29
CA SER A 774 -5.94 1.04 -4.87
C SER A 774 -6.51 0.67 -6.24
N GLU A 775 -5.75 0.06 -7.16
CA GLU A 775 -6.27 -0.40 -8.45
C GLU A 775 -7.37 -1.48 -8.27
N PHE A 776 -7.20 -2.41 -7.32
CA PHE A 776 -8.25 -3.38 -6.98
C PHE A 776 -9.54 -2.69 -6.52
N THR A 777 -9.41 -1.68 -5.65
CA THR A 777 -10.53 -0.89 -5.16
C THR A 777 -11.16 -0.08 -6.30
N ARG A 778 -10.34 0.60 -7.10
CA ARG A 778 -10.77 1.40 -8.25
C ARG A 778 -11.59 0.56 -9.23
N ASN A 779 -11.14 -0.65 -9.58
CA ASN A 779 -11.87 -1.52 -10.49
C ASN A 779 -13.27 -1.89 -10.00
N GLY A 780 -13.45 -2.10 -8.69
CA GLY A 780 -14.77 -2.38 -8.13
C GLY A 780 -15.79 -1.30 -8.46
N TYR A 781 -15.39 -0.04 -8.28
CA TYR A 781 -16.28 1.12 -8.44
C TYR A 781 -16.31 1.67 -9.87
N GLN A 782 -15.16 1.88 -10.51
CA GLN A 782 -15.09 2.52 -11.81
C GLN A 782 -15.29 1.57 -12.98
N ASP A 783 -14.96 0.28 -12.84
CA ASP A 783 -15.00 -0.68 -13.94
C ASP A 783 -16.21 -1.63 -13.81
N TYR A 784 -16.29 -2.44 -12.75
CA TYR A 784 -17.39 -3.39 -12.60
C TYR A 784 -18.75 -2.68 -12.45
N LEU A 785 -18.86 -1.74 -11.52
CA LEU A 785 -20.06 -0.89 -11.43
C LEU A 785 -20.15 0.12 -12.59
N GLY A 786 -19.02 0.49 -13.18
CA GLY A 786 -18.96 1.49 -14.24
C GLY A 786 -19.30 2.90 -13.74
N PHE A 787 -19.08 3.22 -12.47
CA PHE A 787 -19.44 4.52 -11.90
C PHE A 787 -18.42 5.59 -12.28
N SER A 788 -18.83 6.52 -13.12
CA SER A 788 -18.03 7.64 -13.60
C SER A 788 -18.81 8.96 -13.51
N PRO A 789 -18.66 9.70 -12.41
CA PRO A 789 -19.17 11.06 -12.31
C PRO A 789 -18.49 12.00 -13.31
N GLN A 790 -19.26 12.95 -13.83
CA GLN A 790 -18.85 14.02 -14.74
C GLN A 790 -19.61 15.29 -14.32
N LEU A 791 -19.38 15.74 -13.08
CA LEU A 791 -20.22 16.76 -12.45
C LEU A 791 -20.07 18.15 -13.07
N LEU A 792 -18.94 18.43 -13.74
CA LEU A 792 -18.78 19.63 -14.56
C LEU A 792 -19.79 19.69 -15.72
N GLU A 793 -20.26 18.54 -16.20
CA GLU A 793 -21.29 18.39 -17.23
C GLU A 793 -22.68 18.08 -16.63
N ARG A 794 -22.83 18.10 -15.31
CA ARG A 794 -24.04 17.65 -14.59
C ARG A 794 -24.50 16.25 -14.99
N LYS A 795 -23.54 15.32 -15.15
CA LYS A 795 -23.81 13.95 -15.59
C LYS A 795 -23.11 12.94 -14.69
N VAL A 796 -23.76 11.81 -14.46
CA VAL A 796 -23.13 10.59 -13.94
C VAL A 796 -23.32 9.50 -14.99
N THR A 797 -22.22 8.90 -15.43
CA THR A 797 -22.30 7.70 -16.27
C THR A 797 -22.20 6.47 -15.37
N LEU A 798 -23.13 5.53 -15.56
CA LEU A 798 -23.12 4.21 -14.94
C LEU A 798 -23.03 3.17 -16.06
N SER A 799 -21.88 2.55 -16.24
CA SER A 799 -21.61 1.56 -17.29
C SER A 799 -21.39 0.15 -16.71
N PRO A 800 -22.39 -0.45 -16.03
CA PRO A 800 -22.19 -1.69 -15.30
C PRO A 800 -21.82 -2.83 -16.24
N CYS A 801 -20.81 -3.59 -15.85
CA CYS A 801 -20.32 -4.77 -16.55
C CYS A 801 -19.99 -5.84 -15.52
N MET A 802 -21.02 -6.29 -14.80
CA MET A 802 -20.88 -7.24 -13.70
C MET A 802 -20.47 -8.63 -14.22
N PRO A 803 -19.69 -9.40 -13.43
CA PRO A 803 -19.53 -10.83 -13.67
C PRO A 803 -20.84 -11.57 -13.37
N SER A 804 -21.05 -12.70 -14.04
CA SER A 804 -22.18 -13.60 -13.83
C SER A 804 -22.30 -14.12 -12.39
N ALA A 805 -21.19 -14.17 -11.65
CA ALA A 805 -21.16 -14.53 -10.24
C ALA A 805 -21.94 -13.55 -9.34
N TRP A 806 -22.11 -12.30 -9.78
CA TRP A 806 -22.82 -11.26 -9.04
C TRP A 806 -24.29 -11.22 -9.45
N HIS A 807 -25.14 -11.87 -8.67
CA HIS A 807 -26.59 -11.88 -8.90
C HIS A 807 -27.31 -10.77 -8.12
N GLU A 808 -26.70 -10.26 -7.06
CA GLU A 808 -27.20 -9.11 -6.30
C GLU A 808 -26.04 -8.16 -5.97
N VAL A 809 -26.27 -6.85 -6.10
CA VAL A 809 -25.31 -5.81 -5.71
C VAL A 809 -26.05 -4.66 -5.04
N GLN A 810 -25.46 -4.13 -3.98
CA GLN A 810 -25.90 -2.92 -3.28
C GLN A 810 -24.72 -1.94 -3.24
N ALA A 811 -24.96 -0.69 -3.62
CA ALA A 811 -23.92 0.32 -3.61
C ALA A 811 -24.43 1.71 -3.17
N GLU A 812 -23.56 2.42 -2.47
CA GLU A 812 -23.70 3.80 -2.04
C GLU A 812 -22.52 4.60 -2.59
N LEU A 813 -22.70 5.25 -3.74
CA LEU A 813 -21.62 5.83 -4.54
C LEU A 813 -21.55 7.34 -4.36
N ARG A 814 -20.45 7.84 -3.78
CA ARG A 814 -20.26 9.25 -3.43
C ARG A 814 -19.89 10.12 -4.65
N PHE A 815 -20.46 11.31 -4.72
CA PHE A 815 -20.07 12.36 -5.67
C PHE A 815 -20.45 13.75 -5.12
N GLY A 816 -19.77 14.79 -5.61
CA GLY A 816 -20.08 16.18 -5.34
C GLY A 816 -19.97 16.59 -3.87
N ARG A 817 -20.69 17.64 -3.47
CA ARG A 817 -20.68 18.19 -2.10
C ARG A 817 -21.62 17.43 -1.16
N ASN A 818 -21.30 16.15 -0.90
CA ASN A 818 -22.03 15.23 -0.02
C ASN A 818 -23.35 14.69 -0.59
N ASN A 819 -23.38 14.35 -1.87
CA ASN A 819 -24.47 13.54 -2.43
C ASN A 819 -24.00 12.10 -2.70
N GLN A 820 -24.94 11.25 -3.11
CA GLN A 820 -24.71 9.84 -3.32
C GLN A 820 -25.73 9.27 -4.30
N LEU A 821 -25.26 8.42 -5.21
CA LEU A 821 -26.09 7.54 -6.01
C LEU A 821 -26.25 6.20 -5.28
N ASN A 822 -27.47 5.87 -4.89
CA ASN A 822 -27.84 4.54 -4.42
C ASN A 822 -28.13 3.66 -5.64
N LEU A 823 -27.51 2.48 -5.66
CA LEU A 823 -27.76 1.45 -6.65
C LEU A 823 -28.12 0.15 -5.92
N GLN A 824 -29.26 -0.44 -6.29
CA GLN A 824 -29.52 -1.85 -6.06
C GLN A 824 -29.65 -2.57 -7.40
N TYR A 825 -28.95 -3.69 -7.54
CA TYR A 825 -28.95 -4.50 -8.74
C TYR A 825 -29.37 -5.93 -8.44
N GLN A 826 -30.15 -6.52 -9.35
CA GLN A 826 -30.52 -7.93 -9.32
C GLN A 826 -30.49 -8.52 -10.73
N TYR A 827 -29.98 -9.75 -10.85
CA TYR A 827 -30.09 -10.57 -12.06
C TYR A 827 -31.06 -11.74 -11.82
N ARG A 828 -32.19 -11.75 -12.53
CA ARG A 828 -33.23 -12.80 -12.42
C ARG A 828 -33.86 -13.08 -13.77
N ASN A 829 -34.07 -14.37 -14.07
CA ASN A 829 -34.74 -14.82 -15.31
C ASN A 829 -34.16 -14.22 -16.59
N GLY A 830 -32.83 -14.13 -16.69
CA GLY A 830 -32.14 -13.56 -17.85
C GLY A 830 -32.17 -12.02 -17.93
N LYS A 831 -32.73 -11.33 -16.93
CA LYS A 831 -32.87 -9.86 -16.94
C LYS A 831 -32.09 -9.21 -15.81
N GLN A 832 -31.54 -8.05 -16.10
CA GLN A 832 -30.83 -7.18 -15.17
C GLN A 832 -31.78 -6.07 -14.71
N THR A 833 -31.91 -5.87 -13.40
CA THR A 833 -32.74 -4.80 -12.81
C THR A 833 -31.87 -3.88 -11.99
N TYR A 834 -31.92 -2.57 -12.26
CA TYR A 834 -31.20 -1.52 -11.56
C TYR A 834 -32.21 -0.56 -10.92
N GLN A 835 -32.15 -0.42 -9.60
CA GLN A 835 -32.90 0.59 -8.87
C GLN A 835 -31.95 1.73 -8.52
N LEU A 836 -32.26 2.93 -9.01
CA LEU A 836 -31.39 4.09 -8.94
C LEU A 836 -32.10 5.20 -8.17
N SER A 837 -31.42 5.79 -7.19
CA SER A 837 -31.94 6.97 -6.48
C SER A 837 -30.80 7.81 -5.91
N TYR A 838 -31.03 9.12 -5.77
CA TYR A 838 -30.09 9.96 -5.04
C TYR A 838 -30.40 9.99 -3.54
N LEU A 839 -29.37 10.16 -2.73
CA LEU A 839 -29.53 10.44 -1.30
C LEU A 839 -30.29 11.77 -1.08
N LYS A 840 -29.98 12.78 -1.89
CA LYS A 840 -30.69 14.07 -1.94
C LYS A 840 -31.03 14.38 -3.40
N PRO A 841 -32.23 14.93 -3.70
CA PRO A 841 -32.54 15.39 -5.05
C PRO A 841 -31.44 16.30 -5.60
N ASP A 842 -31.08 16.11 -6.87
CA ASP A 842 -29.99 16.78 -7.56
C ASP A 842 -30.42 17.11 -9.00
N ASP A 843 -29.70 18.00 -9.69
CA ASP A 843 -29.92 18.35 -11.10
C ASP A 843 -29.02 17.56 -12.07
N VAL A 844 -28.28 16.58 -11.54
CA VAL A 844 -27.41 15.68 -12.28
C VAL A 844 -28.21 14.57 -12.98
N GLY A 845 -27.99 14.40 -14.29
CA GLY A 845 -28.59 13.30 -15.06
C GLY A 845 -27.78 12.00 -14.94
N ILE A 846 -28.41 10.85 -15.21
CA ILE A 846 -27.73 9.55 -15.25
C ILE A 846 -27.76 8.97 -16.66
N CYS A 847 -26.58 8.73 -17.22
CA CYS A 847 -26.41 7.93 -18.43
C CYS A 847 -26.11 6.49 -18.04
N VAL A 848 -26.98 5.56 -18.42
CA VAL A 848 -26.78 4.13 -18.14
C VAL A 848 -26.32 3.44 -19.42
N VAL A 849 -25.10 2.87 -19.39
CA VAL A 849 -24.49 2.14 -20.51
C VAL A 849 -24.52 0.64 -20.21
N LEU A 850 -25.47 -0.06 -20.83
CA LEU A 850 -25.79 -1.46 -20.59
C LEU A 850 -25.01 -2.36 -21.55
N THR A 851 -24.40 -3.43 -21.03
CA THR A 851 -23.63 -4.40 -21.83
C THR A 851 -24.53 -5.58 -22.22
N ALA A 852 -24.73 -5.77 -23.53
CA ALA A 852 -25.52 -6.88 -24.08
C ALA A 852 -24.76 -8.21 -24.07
N ALA A 853 -25.47 -9.32 -24.27
CA ALA A 853 -24.89 -10.67 -24.28
C ALA A 853 -23.83 -10.87 -25.37
N ASN A 854 -23.99 -10.19 -26.51
CA ASN A 854 -23.02 -10.15 -27.60
C ASN A 854 -21.84 -9.17 -27.35
N LYS A 855 -21.70 -8.63 -26.13
CA LYS A 855 -20.68 -7.65 -25.71
C LYS A 855 -20.76 -6.25 -26.36
N SER A 856 -21.81 -5.95 -27.12
CA SER A 856 -22.10 -4.57 -27.54
C SER A 856 -22.61 -3.74 -26.35
N LYS A 857 -22.38 -2.42 -26.37
CA LYS A 857 -22.84 -1.50 -25.32
C LYS A 857 -23.89 -0.54 -25.84
N HIS A 858 -24.96 -0.39 -25.06
CA HIS A 858 -26.15 0.37 -25.41
C HIS A 858 -26.48 1.35 -24.31
N GLN A 859 -26.68 2.62 -24.64
CA GLN A 859 -26.96 3.65 -23.65
C GLN A 859 -28.44 4.05 -23.62
N LEU A 860 -28.86 4.52 -22.45
CA LEU A 860 -30.07 5.32 -22.24
C LEU A 860 -29.75 6.47 -21.29
N GLU A 861 -30.52 7.54 -21.37
CA GLU A 861 -30.40 8.71 -20.51
C GLU A 861 -31.60 8.81 -19.56
N LEU A 862 -31.33 9.10 -18.30
CA LEU A 862 -32.32 9.39 -17.26
C LEU A 862 -32.17 10.85 -16.84
N ALA A 863 -33.20 11.64 -17.07
CA ALA A 863 -33.27 13.00 -16.57
C ALA A 863 -33.37 12.99 -15.03
N PRO A 864 -32.85 14.02 -14.33
CA PRO A 864 -32.86 14.05 -12.86
C PRO A 864 -34.26 13.87 -12.25
N GLN A 865 -35.29 14.40 -12.92
CA GLN A 865 -36.69 14.32 -12.48
C GLN A 865 -37.30 12.92 -12.58
N GLN A 866 -36.63 11.99 -13.27
CA GLN A 866 -37.05 10.59 -13.38
C GLN A 866 -36.56 9.75 -12.20
N LEU A 867 -35.71 10.27 -11.32
CA LEU A 867 -35.20 9.52 -10.15
C LEU A 867 -36.13 9.71 -8.93
N PRO A 868 -36.44 8.65 -8.16
CA PRO A 868 -35.91 7.28 -8.30
C PRO A 868 -36.47 6.54 -9.51
N ALA A 869 -35.63 5.74 -10.17
CA ALA A 869 -35.98 5.00 -11.38
C ALA A 869 -35.64 3.51 -11.25
N VAL A 870 -36.43 2.65 -11.90
CA VAL A 870 -36.15 1.23 -12.08
C VAL A 870 -35.88 0.93 -13.55
N VAL A 871 -34.63 0.61 -13.88
CA VAL A 871 -34.21 0.16 -15.21
C VAL A 871 -34.22 -1.36 -15.25
N VAL A 872 -34.96 -1.97 -16.18
CA VAL A 872 -34.91 -3.41 -16.45
C VAL A 872 -34.37 -3.63 -17.85
N PHE A 873 -33.29 -4.40 -17.97
CA PHE A 873 -32.61 -4.69 -19.23
C PHE A 873 -32.58 -6.18 -19.52
N ASP A 874 -32.90 -6.54 -20.77
CA ASP A 874 -32.74 -7.88 -21.33
C ASP A 874 -31.51 -7.86 -22.26
N PRO A 875 -30.37 -8.46 -21.86
CA PRO A 875 -29.13 -8.42 -22.60
C PRO A 875 -29.14 -9.25 -23.89
N GLU A 876 -30.05 -10.23 -24.01
CA GLU A 876 -30.20 -11.07 -25.21
C GLU A 876 -31.07 -10.37 -26.25
N ALA A 877 -32.21 -9.84 -25.81
CA ALA A 877 -33.13 -9.10 -26.68
C ALA A 877 -32.68 -7.65 -26.96
N ILE A 878 -31.67 -7.16 -26.23
CA ILE A 878 -31.15 -5.77 -26.27
C ILE A 878 -32.32 -4.79 -26.11
N TYR A 879 -32.97 -4.90 -24.95
CA TYR A 879 -34.22 -4.20 -24.68
C TYR A 879 -34.27 -3.69 -23.25
N ALA A 880 -34.68 -2.43 -23.05
CA ALA A 880 -34.82 -1.83 -21.73
C ALA A 880 -36.20 -1.21 -21.49
N THR A 881 -36.62 -1.23 -20.22
CA THR A 881 -37.72 -0.41 -19.69
C THR A 881 -37.24 0.46 -18.54
N VAL A 882 -37.79 1.66 -18.43
CA VAL A 882 -37.67 2.54 -17.26
C VAL A 882 -39.06 2.63 -16.62
N ASP A 883 -39.18 2.22 -15.37
CA ASP A 883 -40.45 2.16 -14.62
C ASP A 883 -41.59 1.45 -15.37
N GLY A 884 -41.23 0.37 -16.07
CA GLY A 884 -42.14 -0.46 -16.87
C GLY A 884 -42.46 0.09 -18.27
N VAL A 885 -41.94 1.27 -18.63
CA VAL A 885 -42.13 1.87 -19.95
C VAL A 885 -40.93 1.55 -20.85
N LYS A 886 -41.18 1.02 -22.05
CA LYS A 886 -40.15 0.76 -23.07
C LYS A 886 -39.42 2.06 -23.45
N VAL A 887 -38.10 2.02 -23.43
CA VAL A 887 -37.24 3.13 -23.88
C VAL A 887 -36.37 2.70 -25.06
N PRO A 888 -36.01 3.63 -25.97
CA PRO A 888 -35.00 3.35 -26.99
C PRO A 888 -33.63 3.16 -26.35
N LEU A 889 -32.75 2.44 -27.06
CA LEU A 889 -31.37 2.18 -26.69
C LEU A 889 -30.46 2.60 -27.85
N ASP A 890 -29.45 3.43 -27.58
CA ASP A 890 -28.48 3.85 -28.58
C ASP A 890 -27.22 2.97 -28.48
N CYS A 891 -26.85 2.32 -29.57
CA CYS A 891 -25.62 1.52 -29.61
C CYS A 891 -24.39 2.45 -29.62
N VAL A 892 -23.66 2.50 -28.51
CA VAL A 892 -22.45 3.33 -28.34
C VAL A 892 -21.15 2.56 -28.52
N GLN A 893 -21.22 1.23 -28.49
CA GLN A 893 -20.08 0.37 -28.81
C GLN A 893 -20.57 -0.89 -29.51
N ALA A 894 -20.03 -1.15 -30.70
CA ALA A 894 -20.24 -2.42 -31.39
C ALA A 894 -19.60 -3.59 -30.62
N SER A 895 -19.97 -4.81 -30.99
CA SER A 895 -19.27 -6.00 -30.50
C SER A 895 -17.89 -6.11 -31.15
N PHE A 896 -16.86 -6.44 -30.34
CA PHE A 896 -15.49 -6.71 -30.79
C PHE A 896 -15.11 -8.19 -30.63
N VAL A 897 -16.11 -9.08 -30.58
CA VAL A 897 -15.89 -10.53 -30.47
C VAL A 897 -15.16 -11.08 -31.69
N ALA A 898 -15.30 -10.46 -32.87
CA ALA A 898 -14.58 -10.89 -34.07
C ALA A 898 -13.06 -10.65 -33.96
N GLU A 899 -12.65 -9.58 -33.28
CA GLU A 899 -11.26 -9.20 -33.07
C GLU A 899 -10.63 -9.94 -31.88
N ILE A 900 -11.37 -10.10 -30.78
CA ILE A 900 -10.84 -10.68 -29.53
C ILE A 900 -11.08 -12.20 -29.47
N GLY A 901 -12.25 -12.67 -29.89
CA GLY A 901 -12.67 -14.06 -29.74
C GLY A 901 -12.75 -14.49 -28.28
N GLU A 902 -12.60 -15.79 -28.04
CA GLU A 902 -12.50 -16.34 -26.68
C GLU A 902 -11.11 -16.09 -26.09
N LEU A 903 -11.06 -15.84 -24.78
CA LEU A 903 -9.83 -15.60 -24.02
C LEU A 903 -9.61 -16.72 -23.01
N THR A 904 -8.36 -17.11 -22.87
CA THR A 904 -7.88 -18.03 -21.84
C THR A 904 -6.59 -17.46 -21.27
N PHE A 905 -6.29 -17.76 -20.01
CA PHE A 905 -5.00 -17.40 -19.42
C PHE A 905 -3.85 -17.99 -20.21
N ALA A 906 -2.82 -17.17 -20.47
CA ALA A 906 -1.53 -17.66 -20.91
C ALA A 906 -1.00 -18.65 -19.87
N GLN A 907 -0.36 -19.71 -20.35
CA GLN A 907 0.23 -20.73 -19.47
C GLN A 907 1.74 -20.49 -19.35
N PRO A 908 2.31 -20.51 -18.15
CA PRO A 908 3.76 -20.53 -17.97
C PRO A 908 4.37 -21.75 -18.68
N ASP A 909 5.36 -21.53 -19.54
CA ASP A 909 6.09 -22.56 -20.26
C ASP A 909 7.32 -22.99 -19.45
N TYR A 910 7.11 -23.87 -18.48
CA TYR A 910 8.18 -24.42 -17.62
C TYR A 910 9.21 -25.28 -18.38
N HIS A 911 8.95 -25.63 -19.64
CA HIS A 911 9.89 -26.40 -20.47
C HIS A 911 10.80 -25.50 -21.30
N ARG A 912 10.50 -24.21 -21.40
CA ARG A 912 11.34 -23.22 -22.08
C ARG A 912 12.63 -23.00 -21.29
N GLN A 913 13.76 -23.10 -22.00
CA GLN A 913 15.03 -22.62 -21.47
C GLN A 913 15.07 -21.11 -21.59
N HIS A 914 14.91 -20.40 -20.47
CA HIS A 914 15.07 -18.96 -20.43
C HIS A 914 16.56 -18.61 -20.39
N GLU A 915 17.02 -17.76 -21.31
CA GLU A 915 18.43 -17.39 -21.44
C GLU A 915 18.97 -16.82 -20.13
N MET A 916 18.17 -16.01 -19.43
CA MET A 916 18.53 -15.39 -18.15
C MET A 916 18.76 -16.40 -17.00
N LEU A 917 18.38 -17.67 -17.18
CA LEU A 917 18.66 -18.76 -16.25
C LEU A 917 19.85 -19.64 -16.69
N ALA A 918 20.40 -19.43 -17.88
CA ALA A 918 21.45 -20.29 -18.45
C ALA A 918 22.87 -19.94 -17.98
N GLY A 919 23.05 -18.79 -17.33
CA GLY A 919 24.35 -18.28 -16.89
C GLY A 919 24.21 -17.11 -15.93
N ARG A 920 25.34 -16.67 -15.36
CA ARG A 920 25.36 -15.56 -14.39
C ARG A 920 25.48 -14.22 -15.11
N HIS A 921 24.70 -13.24 -14.68
CA HIS A 921 24.75 -11.83 -15.05
C HIS A 921 24.60 -11.55 -16.55
N ILE A 922 23.91 -12.42 -17.31
CA ILE A 922 23.80 -12.30 -18.77
C ILE A 922 23.27 -10.93 -19.21
N LEU A 923 22.12 -10.49 -18.67
CA LEU A 923 21.57 -9.17 -19.01
C LEU A 923 22.52 -8.03 -18.61
N GLN A 924 23.20 -8.17 -17.47
CA GLN A 924 24.15 -7.16 -17.00
C GLN A 924 25.32 -7.00 -17.96
N GLU A 925 25.94 -8.10 -18.38
CA GLU A 925 27.05 -8.12 -19.32
C GLU A 925 26.63 -7.55 -20.69
N ALA A 926 25.43 -7.89 -21.15
CA ALA A 926 24.87 -7.35 -22.39
C ALA A 926 24.68 -5.82 -22.32
N ILE A 927 24.08 -5.32 -21.24
CA ILE A 927 23.85 -3.89 -21.00
C ILE A 927 25.18 -3.12 -20.93
N GLN A 928 26.16 -3.65 -20.18
CA GLN A 928 27.48 -3.02 -20.05
C GLN A 928 28.23 -3.00 -21.39
N SER A 929 28.09 -4.07 -22.19
CA SER A 929 28.70 -4.15 -23.53
C SER A 929 28.03 -3.21 -24.55
N ALA A 930 26.75 -2.89 -24.36
CA ALA A 930 26.00 -2.00 -25.24
C ALA A 930 26.38 -0.51 -25.09
N GLY A 931 27.22 -0.15 -24.10
CA GLY A 931 27.71 1.22 -23.93
C GLY A 931 26.63 2.21 -23.49
N LEU A 932 25.57 1.74 -22.81
CA LEU A 932 24.45 2.55 -22.33
C LEU A 932 24.83 3.55 -21.22
N GLU A 933 26.10 3.58 -20.80
CA GLU A 933 26.65 4.57 -19.86
C GLU A 933 26.54 6.02 -20.35
N SER A 934 26.45 6.24 -21.67
CA SER A 934 26.26 7.57 -22.25
C SER A 934 24.80 8.01 -22.37
N ALA A 935 23.83 7.11 -22.12
CA ALA A 935 22.39 7.38 -22.23
C ALA A 935 21.75 7.89 -20.91
N VAL A 936 22.56 8.11 -19.87
CA VAL A 936 22.11 8.32 -18.48
C VAL A 936 22.45 9.69 -17.89
N ASP A 937 23.23 10.52 -18.58
CA ASP A 937 23.47 11.93 -18.21
C ASP A 937 22.37 12.83 -18.80
#